data_AF-A0A8J5V253-F1
#
_entry.id   AF-A0A8J5V253-F1
#
_cell.length_a   1.000
_cell.length_b   1.000
_cell.length_c   1.000
_cell.angle_alpha   90.00
_cell.angle_beta   90.00
_cell.angle_gamma   90.00
#
_symmetry.space_group_name_H-M   'P 1'
#
loop_
_entity.id
_entity.type
_entity.pdbx_description
1 polymer ?
#
loop_
_entity_poly.entity_id
_entity_poly.type
_entity_poly.pdbx_seq_one_letter_code
_entity_poly.pdbx_strand_id
1 'polypeptide(L)'
;MASRDLDGGGGGGDVDSLFDGMVLFSPSLSVDPDPDPDPDPDPAVEAPDPKLPTPRDDAGSGADVASWQPPPPLDEDLFSNLTLLAPQSPVDLSTHDQDQDHSGAVPPRRPRRRIQLPPWPDSPGSAIHSSNFPDASTHPTAPATPLHYIEPLDNDVEQAAVVAVVDPDENSLNVKEEAKEEDGELEDGGGAGVGEVGIEERLALLRSQISVKLESIQQRAAAVSARRRQLAGMRRKAAENVGSAASRHKDFERELEEACEAEDFERAERISDSLAALEKEKDQLLTVLRDAELNYDSVDLELQDVLESRIAAEEEAAALLEHFAKDAADHADSVSKQAGEMSLKEIEGWRASMEFLETKKLEMEVETELVLAACSGLEGSIEHLVEDDKKEKDTLIKRVDSLSEELAGLLELVRLKEAEIAENNARIQEVQERISAVVSKFHGSQSEINLKLKNLQEAQTKMDSKAQALVLKKNEIDKFISLAEQRDLDLRDIINSCSSEAKACQQSVEIRRKLTSAILKSREDRIGLLKMEEDILQDIQVLRQQTSDARTSLQEISSRKAAIQQEMATFKQKLRFIDKRGPELEAEKKVAAAARNFKEAGRIAAEAKALNSEKEELHAKLEKSATDLEEQFQFQLRRMAHSTKGKVCVTGASGFVASWLVKRLLESGYHVLGTVRDPGNHKKVGHLWDLAGAKERLELVRADLLEEGSFDDAAMSCEGVFHIASPVITKTDSKATMLDSAINGTLNVLRSCKKNPSLKRVVLTSSSSTVRLKDDADLPPNALLDETSWSSMEFCESLQIWYAIAKTLAEKAAWEFAKENTIDLVAVLPTFVVGPNLSLELGPTATDVLGLFQGETAKFTMYGRMGYVHIDDVASCHVLLYETAAATGRYICNSAVLDVNVLVALLARRFPSCPIPKSLPCVYGEQTYDFSTAKVRELGMEFRGVEEMFDDAMESLKAHGYLPNNAHQDDDRMDQT
;
A
#
# COMPACT_ATOMS: atom_id res chain seq x y z
N MET A 1 47.60 2.89 17.81
CA MET A 1 48.66 3.12 18.82
C MET A 1 47.99 3.13 20.19
N ALA A 2 48.52 2.50 21.24
CA ALA A 2 49.58 1.49 21.30
C ALA A 2 49.56 0.76 22.66
N SER A 3 49.88 -0.55 22.67
CA SER A 3 50.53 -1.28 23.78
C SER A 3 49.76 -1.53 25.09
N ARG A 4 50.13 -2.47 25.99
CA ARG A 4 50.90 -3.76 26.05
C ARG A 4 50.76 -4.22 27.53
N ASP A 5 50.64 -5.47 27.98
CA ASP A 5 50.50 -6.84 27.42
C ASP A 5 49.48 -7.59 28.37
N LEU A 6 49.39 -8.91 28.66
CA LEU A 6 50.17 -10.17 28.57
C LEU A 6 49.19 -11.38 28.54
N ASP A 7 49.71 -12.54 28.10
CA ASP A 7 49.31 -13.95 28.36
C ASP A 7 47.81 -14.37 28.35
N GLY A 8 47.44 -15.55 27.84
CA GLY A 8 48.26 -16.64 27.30
C GLY A 8 47.73 -18.01 27.73
N GLY A 9 47.09 -18.74 26.82
CA GLY A 9 46.59 -20.08 27.11
C GLY A 9 45.49 -20.54 26.15
N GLY A 10 45.79 -21.56 25.35
CA GLY A 10 44.80 -22.31 24.58
C GLY A 10 45.29 -23.74 24.39
N GLY A 11 44.38 -24.72 24.53
CA GLY A 11 44.69 -26.12 24.25
C GLY A 11 43.89 -27.12 25.10
N GLY A 12 43.19 -28.03 24.41
CA GLY A 12 42.59 -29.25 24.98
C GLY A 12 41.24 -29.07 25.69
N GLY A 13 40.38 -30.11 25.75
CA GLY A 13 40.48 -31.40 25.06
C GLY A 13 40.00 -32.60 25.89
N ASP A 14 38.88 -33.18 25.47
CA ASP A 14 38.39 -34.53 25.77
C ASP A 14 38.00 -34.91 27.23
N VAL A 15 37.42 -36.11 27.30
CA VAL A 15 37.09 -37.02 28.43
C VAL A 15 35.86 -36.80 29.34
N ASP A 16 34.97 -37.80 29.24
CA ASP A 16 34.33 -38.59 30.31
C ASP A 16 33.36 -37.98 31.34
N SER A 17 32.06 -38.13 31.04
CA SER A 17 31.11 -39.05 31.73
C SER A 17 31.45 -39.53 33.16
N LEU A 18 30.48 -39.44 34.10
CA LEU A 18 29.67 -40.58 34.62
C LEU A 18 28.87 -40.18 35.90
N PHE A 19 27.87 -41.00 36.28
CA PHE A 19 26.99 -40.95 37.47
C PHE A 19 25.93 -39.82 37.48
N ASP A 20 24.63 -40.07 37.70
CA ASP A 20 23.87 -41.34 37.78
C ASP A 20 22.36 -41.04 37.47
N GLY A 21 21.44 -41.99 37.22
CA GLY A 21 21.53 -43.44 37.42
C GLY A 21 20.27 -44.23 37.06
N MET A 22 19.80 -45.06 38.00
CA MET A 22 18.76 -46.10 37.84
C MET A 22 17.31 -45.55 37.85
N VAL A 23 16.35 -45.92 36.97
CA VAL A 23 15.98 -47.19 36.29
C VAL A 23 15.27 -48.23 37.18
N LEU A 24 14.01 -48.57 36.80
CA LEU A 24 13.33 -49.88 36.91
C LEU A 24 11.91 -49.75 36.29
N PHE A 25 11.33 -50.65 35.46
CA PHE A 25 11.80 -51.77 34.61
C PHE A 25 10.63 -52.11 33.62
N SER A 26 10.79 -52.21 32.29
CA SER A 26 11.29 -53.35 31.47
C SER A 26 10.14 -54.30 30.93
N PRO A 27 10.37 -55.41 30.16
CA PRO A 27 10.29 -55.33 28.68
C PRO A 27 9.73 -56.59 27.91
N SER A 28 9.62 -56.51 26.57
CA SER A 28 9.82 -57.62 25.58
C SER A 28 9.66 -57.10 24.13
N LEU A 29 10.64 -57.18 23.21
CA LEU A 29 11.03 -58.32 22.32
C LEU A 29 9.97 -58.66 21.23
N SER A 30 10.26 -58.91 19.94
CA SER A 30 11.55 -58.96 19.18
C SER A 30 11.35 -59.28 17.66
N VAL A 31 12.42 -59.19 16.84
CA VAL A 31 12.71 -59.87 15.53
C VAL A 31 12.54 -59.08 14.19
N ASP A 32 13.68 -58.88 13.51
CA ASP A 32 13.93 -58.56 12.06
C ASP A 32 14.00 -59.87 11.20
N PRO A 33 13.98 -59.93 9.82
CA PRO A 33 14.60 -58.95 8.88
C PRO A 33 14.01 -58.79 7.43
N ASP A 34 14.72 -57.96 6.63
CA ASP A 34 14.72 -57.77 5.14
C ASP A 34 14.94 -59.06 4.28
N PRO A 35 14.86 -59.06 2.90
CA PRO A 35 14.90 -57.95 1.92
C PRO A 35 13.94 -58.01 0.66
N ASP A 36 14.15 -57.07 -0.29
CA ASP A 36 13.70 -56.95 -1.72
C ASP A 36 13.78 -58.24 -2.61
N PRO A 37 13.23 -58.34 -3.86
CA PRO A 37 12.86 -57.27 -4.85
C PRO A 37 11.60 -57.47 -5.78
N ASP A 38 11.46 -56.59 -6.79
CA ASP A 38 10.64 -56.62 -8.05
C ASP A 38 10.56 -57.98 -8.82
N PRO A 39 9.59 -58.26 -9.76
CA PRO A 39 9.08 -57.34 -10.82
C PRO A 39 7.62 -57.50 -11.38
N ASP A 40 7.31 -56.71 -12.43
CA ASP A 40 6.22 -56.77 -13.47
C ASP A 40 5.81 -58.18 -14.01
N PRO A 41 4.62 -58.40 -14.68
CA PRO A 41 3.99 -57.51 -15.69
C PRO A 41 2.42 -57.48 -15.88
N ASP A 42 1.99 -56.63 -16.82
CA ASP A 42 0.69 -56.48 -17.57
C ASP A 42 0.16 -57.81 -18.23
N PRO A 43 -1.09 -57.99 -18.77
CA PRO A 43 -1.89 -57.00 -19.55
C PRO A 43 -3.45 -57.06 -19.55
N ALA A 44 -4.04 -56.16 -20.39
CA ALA A 44 -5.34 -56.24 -21.10
C ALA A 44 -6.64 -55.82 -20.35
N VAL A 45 -7.69 -55.21 -20.94
CA VAL A 45 -8.00 -54.41 -22.15
C VAL A 45 -9.55 -54.29 -22.15
N GLU A 46 -10.12 -53.08 -22.29
CA GLU A 46 -11.34 -52.81 -23.11
C GLU A 46 -11.68 -51.30 -23.16
N ALA A 47 -12.43 -50.89 -24.19
CA ALA A 47 -12.98 -49.55 -24.42
C ALA A 47 -14.35 -49.69 -25.12
N PRO A 48 -15.28 -48.71 -25.05
CA PRO A 48 -15.26 -47.66 -26.10
C PRO A 48 -15.82 -46.27 -25.70
N ASP A 49 -15.65 -45.33 -26.62
CA ASP A 49 -16.14 -43.94 -26.65
C ASP A 49 -17.37 -43.82 -27.62
N PRO A 50 -17.76 -42.66 -28.20
CA PRO A 50 -18.28 -41.40 -27.64
C PRO A 50 -19.75 -41.10 -28.12
N LYS A 51 -20.41 -40.01 -27.64
CA LYS A 51 -21.53 -39.36 -28.39
C LYS A 51 -21.67 -37.84 -28.22
N LEU A 52 -21.68 -37.12 -29.34
CA LEU A 52 -22.35 -35.82 -29.54
C LEU A 52 -23.84 -36.01 -29.92
N PRO A 53 -24.62 -34.92 -30.00
CA PRO A 53 -25.29 -34.59 -31.26
C PRO A 53 -24.97 -33.17 -31.79
N THR A 54 -25.30 -32.92 -33.06
CA THR A 54 -24.80 -31.79 -33.87
C THR A 54 -25.95 -30.86 -34.36
N PRO A 55 -25.89 -30.07 -35.47
CA PRO A 55 -26.34 -28.67 -35.44
C PRO A 55 -27.62 -28.41 -36.24
N ARG A 56 -27.99 -27.12 -36.40
CA ARG A 56 -28.87 -26.64 -37.48
C ARG A 56 -28.41 -25.30 -38.01
N ASP A 57 -28.36 -25.19 -39.33
CA ASP A 57 -28.33 -23.94 -40.07
C ASP A 57 -29.76 -23.39 -40.23
N ASP A 58 -29.88 -22.07 -40.35
CA ASP A 58 -30.76 -21.42 -41.32
C ASP A 58 -30.29 -19.97 -41.54
N ALA A 59 -30.48 -19.41 -42.74
CA ALA A 59 -29.84 -18.16 -43.17
C ALA A 59 -30.77 -16.94 -43.11
N GLY A 60 -30.24 -15.77 -42.75
CA GLY A 60 -30.99 -14.50 -42.74
C GLY A 60 -30.08 -13.27 -42.73
N SER A 61 -30.25 -12.39 -43.72
CA SER A 61 -29.49 -11.15 -43.93
C SER A 61 -29.80 -10.06 -42.89
N GLY A 62 -28.77 -9.31 -42.47
CA GLY A 62 -28.93 -8.03 -41.76
C GLY A 62 -27.58 -7.47 -41.32
N ALA A 63 -27.23 -6.27 -41.79
CA ALA A 63 -26.09 -5.51 -41.29
C ALA A 63 -26.64 -4.25 -40.61
N ASP A 64 -26.66 -4.26 -39.27
CA ASP A 64 -27.10 -3.11 -38.47
C ASP A 64 -25.90 -2.44 -37.80
N VAL A 65 -25.88 -1.10 -37.88
CA VAL A 65 -24.86 -0.28 -37.22
C VAL A 65 -25.18 -0.20 -35.74
N ALA A 66 -24.32 -0.78 -34.90
CA ALA A 66 -24.49 -0.76 -33.45
C ALA A 66 -24.52 0.68 -32.93
N SER A 67 -25.68 1.12 -32.45
CA SER A 67 -25.82 2.42 -31.79
C SER A 67 -25.15 2.39 -30.43
N TRP A 68 -24.38 3.44 -30.13
CA TRP A 68 -23.72 3.59 -28.83
C TRP A 68 -24.77 3.85 -27.75
N GLN A 69 -25.09 2.84 -26.95
CA GLN A 69 -25.82 3.04 -25.69
C GLN A 69 -24.81 3.42 -24.60
N PRO A 70 -25.11 4.42 -23.75
CA PRO A 70 -24.29 4.68 -22.57
C PRO A 70 -24.37 3.47 -21.63
N PRO A 71 -23.29 3.15 -20.89
CA PRO A 71 -23.31 2.06 -19.92
C PRO A 71 -24.34 2.33 -18.82
N PRO A 72 -24.93 1.29 -18.21
CA PRO A 72 -25.80 1.46 -17.05
C PRO A 72 -25.03 2.15 -15.91
N PRO A 73 -25.71 2.97 -15.08
CA PRO A 73 -25.04 3.71 -14.02
C PRO A 73 -24.35 2.76 -13.03
N LEU A 74 -23.13 3.12 -12.64
CA LEU A 74 -22.49 2.57 -11.44
C LEU A 74 -23.36 2.89 -10.22
N ASP A 75 -23.39 1.96 -9.27
CA ASP A 75 -24.18 2.08 -8.06
C ASP A 75 -23.69 3.30 -7.24
N GLU A 76 -24.52 4.34 -7.11
CA GLU A 76 -24.12 5.63 -6.50
C GLU A 76 -23.92 5.53 -4.96
N ASP A 77 -24.15 4.35 -4.38
CA ASP A 77 -24.17 4.07 -2.95
C ASP A 77 -22.76 3.91 -2.30
N LEU A 78 -21.70 4.36 -2.98
CA LEU A 78 -20.31 4.34 -2.48
C LEU A 78 -20.14 5.04 -1.11
N PHE A 79 -21.08 5.93 -0.74
CA PHE A 79 -21.07 6.66 0.53
C PHE A 79 -22.10 6.16 1.57
N SER A 80 -22.99 5.20 1.27
CA SER A 80 -23.94 4.69 2.28
C SER A 80 -23.23 3.95 3.43
N ASN A 81 -22.04 3.41 3.14
CA ASN A 81 -21.11 2.80 4.10
C ASN A 81 -20.42 3.78 5.08
N LEU A 82 -20.71 5.09 5.03
CA LEU A 82 -20.43 5.99 6.17
C LEU A 82 -21.32 5.66 7.40
N THR A 83 -22.33 4.80 7.23
CA THR A 83 -23.31 4.42 8.25
C THR A 83 -22.98 3.06 8.90
N LEU A 84 -21.74 2.86 9.35
CA LEU A 84 -21.42 1.71 10.20
C LEU A 84 -22.16 1.83 11.55
N LEU A 85 -23.14 0.94 11.76
CA LEU A 85 -23.76 0.75 13.07
C LEU A 85 -22.71 0.27 14.07
N ALA A 86 -22.73 0.83 15.28
CA ALA A 86 -21.87 0.39 16.36
C ALA A 86 -22.13 -1.11 16.70
N PRO A 87 -21.08 -1.89 17.04
CA PRO A 87 -21.26 -3.28 17.45
C PRO A 87 -22.13 -3.33 18.71
N GLN A 88 -23.21 -4.11 18.69
CA GLN A 88 -24.00 -4.35 19.88
C GLN A 88 -23.25 -5.28 20.85
N SER A 89 -23.53 -5.11 22.14
CA SER A 89 -22.93 -5.88 23.24
C SER A 89 -23.04 -7.39 23.02
N PRO A 90 -22.04 -8.19 23.44
CA PRO A 90 -22.07 -9.64 23.30
C PRO A 90 -23.30 -10.23 24.02
N VAL A 91 -23.98 -11.16 23.35
CA VAL A 91 -25.05 -11.97 23.94
C VAL A 91 -24.46 -13.26 24.46
N ASP A 92 -24.89 -13.63 25.67
CA ASP A 92 -24.44 -14.80 26.42
C ASP A 92 -24.66 -16.12 25.64
N LEU A 93 -23.68 -17.03 25.69
CA LEU A 93 -23.70 -18.33 25.01
C LEU A 93 -23.12 -19.44 25.89
N SER A 94 -23.93 -19.88 26.85
CA SER A 94 -23.66 -21.07 27.67
C SER A 94 -24.23 -22.36 27.03
N THR A 95 -23.50 -23.47 27.21
CA THR A 95 -23.93 -24.89 27.07
C THR A 95 -24.29 -25.46 25.69
N HIS A 96 -23.30 -26.13 25.08
CA HIS A 96 -23.31 -27.50 24.52
C HIS A 96 -24.58 -28.17 23.93
N ASP A 97 -24.39 -28.71 22.72
CA ASP A 97 -24.77 -30.06 22.22
C ASP A 97 -26.11 -30.72 22.61
N GLN A 98 -26.96 -30.99 21.60
CA GLN A 98 -26.96 -32.32 20.94
C GLN A 98 -27.83 -32.41 19.66
N ASP A 99 -27.39 -33.27 18.73
CA ASP A 99 -28.10 -34.05 17.71
C ASP A 99 -29.02 -33.44 16.62
N GLN A 100 -28.52 -33.56 15.38
CA GLN A 100 -29.12 -34.24 14.21
C GLN A 100 -30.29 -33.65 13.36
N ASP A 101 -30.14 -33.93 12.06
CA ASP A 101 -31.13 -34.18 11.00
C ASP A 101 -31.97 -33.09 10.29
N HIS A 102 -31.61 -32.93 9.01
CA HIS A 102 -32.49 -32.95 7.84
C HIS A 102 -33.73 -32.01 7.71
N SER A 103 -33.51 -30.97 6.89
CA SER A 103 -34.33 -30.63 5.70
C SER A 103 -35.69 -29.90 5.87
N GLY A 104 -36.16 -29.31 4.75
CA GLY A 104 -37.59 -29.37 4.42
C GLY A 104 -38.48 -28.13 4.63
N ALA A 105 -38.39 -27.18 3.71
CA ALA A 105 -39.51 -26.41 3.11
C ALA A 105 -40.67 -25.81 3.96
N VAL A 106 -40.90 -24.50 3.73
CA VAL A 106 -42.19 -23.82 3.48
C VAL A 106 -43.44 -24.19 4.34
N PRO A 107 -43.98 -23.26 5.15
CA PRO A 107 -45.17 -23.49 5.98
C PRO A 107 -46.51 -23.33 5.21
N PRO A 108 -47.60 -23.92 5.75
CA PRO A 108 -48.83 -23.12 5.87
C PRO A 108 -49.64 -23.29 7.18
N ARG A 109 -49.95 -22.15 7.80
CA ARG A 109 -51.23 -21.76 8.45
C ARG A 109 -52.00 -22.78 9.34
N ARG A 110 -52.05 -22.47 10.66
CA ARG A 110 -53.24 -22.25 11.57
C ARG A 110 -54.55 -23.07 11.34
N PRO A 111 -55.36 -23.46 12.38
CA PRO A 111 -55.56 -22.71 13.66
C PRO A 111 -55.97 -23.49 14.97
N ARG A 112 -55.90 -22.76 16.12
CA ARG A 112 -56.85 -22.72 17.28
C ARG A 112 -57.27 -23.99 18.09
N ARG A 113 -57.04 -23.87 19.43
CA ARG A 113 -57.97 -24.15 20.58
C ARG A 113 -58.35 -25.63 20.87
N ARG A 114 -58.72 -26.07 22.10
CA ARG A 114 -58.69 -25.62 23.54
C ARG A 114 -59.27 -26.80 24.39
N ILE A 115 -59.38 -26.69 25.73
CA ILE A 115 -60.28 -27.47 26.65
C ILE A 115 -59.76 -28.87 27.09
N GLN A 116 -59.83 -29.36 28.36
CA GLN A 116 -59.97 -28.76 29.72
C GLN A 116 -59.80 -29.82 30.86
N LEU A 117 -59.32 -29.40 32.06
CA LEU A 117 -59.70 -29.89 33.42
C LEU A 117 -59.25 -31.34 33.86
N PRO A 118 -59.66 -31.91 35.03
CA PRO A 118 -58.84 -31.97 36.29
C PRO A 118 -58.88 -33.41 36.93
N PRO A 119 -58.88 -33.71 38.27
CA PRO A 119 -58.57 -32.95 39.52
C PRO A 119 -57.73 -33.68 40.65
N TRP A 120 -57.27 -32.90 41.65
CA TRP A 120 -57.35 -32.98 43.16
C TRP A 120 -57.51 -34.33 43.93
N PRO A 121 -57.30 -34.40 45.28
CA PRO A 121 -57.06 -33.35 46.31
C PRO A 121 -55.77 -33.60 47.17
N ASP A 122 -55.50 -33.17 48.42
CA ASP A 122 -56.11 -32.32 49.51
C ASP A 122 -54.90 -31.67 50.31
N SER A 123 -54.94 -30.73 51.28
CA SER A 123 -55.73 -30.39 52.50
C SER A 123 -55.51 -31.32 53.72
N PRO A 124 -55.65 -30.87 55.00
CA PRO A 124 -55.85 -29.50 55.57
C PRO A 124 -54.48 -28.86 55.96
N GLY A 125 -54.26 -27.91 56.89
CA GLY A 125 -55.05 -27.12 57.87
C GLY A 125 -54.12 -26.04 58.53
N SER A 126 -54.51 -24.98 59.25
CA SER A 126 -55.70 -24.55 60.04
C SER A 126 -55.54 -24.75 61.57
N ALA A 127 -55.71 -23.76 62.48
CA ALA A 127 -55.84 -22.28 62.43
C ALA A 127 -55.79 -21.70 63.89
N ILE A 128 -55.84 -20.35 64.11
CA ILE A 128 -56.52 -19.68 65.27
C ILE A 128 -56.61 -18.13 65.14
N HIS A 129 -57.59 -17.56 65.85
CA HIS A 129 -58.24 -16.24 65.85
C HIS A 129 -57.48 -14.87 65.91
N SER A 130 -57.82 -14.00 64.94
CA SER A 130 -58.41 -12.62 65.06
C SER A 130 -58.16 -11.66 66.25
N SER A 131 -57.79 -10.38 65.97
CA SER A 131 -58.67 -9.16 66.03
C SER A 131 -58.00 -7.81 66.45
N ASN A 132 -58.59 -6.70 65.95
CA ASN A 132 -58.58 -5.30 66.41
C ASN A 132 -57.55 -4.23 65.91
N PHE A 133 -58.10 -3.02 65.80
CA PHE A 133 -57.63 -1.69 65.32
C PHE A 133 -57.00 -0.84 66.47
N PRO A 134 -56.51 0.43 66.31
CA PRO A 134 -56.78 1.40 65.24
C PRO A 134 -55.59 2.27 64.70
N ASP A 135 -55.90 3.13 63.70
CA ASP A 135 -55.45 4.52 63.41
C ASP A 135 -54.00 5.02 63.69
N ALA A 136 -53.44 6.07 63.07
CA ALA A 136 -53.58 6.83 61.79
C ALA A 136 -52.49 7.96 61.87
N SER A 137 -52.12 8.81 60.89
CA SER A 137 -52.42 9.08 59.46
C SER A 137 -51.11 9.67 58.82
N THR A 138 -50.98 10.25 57.61
CA THR A 138 -51.89 10.74 56.55
C THR A 138 -51.15 10.77 55.19
N HIS A 139 -51.90 10.91 54.09
CA HIS A 139 -51.47 11.32 52.73
C HIS A 139 -52.05 12.74 52.43
N PRO A 140 -51.77 13.47 51.30
CA PRO A 140 -51.60 13.01 49.90
C PRO A 140 -50.53 13.81 49.07
N THR A 141 -50.39 13.81 47.73
CA THR A 141 -51.14 13.24 46.57
C THR A 141 -50.19 13.05 45.36
N ALA A 142 -50.20 11.85 44.71
CA ALA A 142 -50.64 11.53 43.32
C ALA A 142 -50.40 12.49 42.11
N PRO A 143 -50.56 12.04 40.83
CA PRO A 143 -50.38 10.70 40.19
C PRO A 143 -49.61 10.77 38.82
N ALA A 144 -49.82 9.84 37.87
CA ALA A 144 -49.11 9.70 36.58
C ALA A 144 -50.04 9.44 35.35
N THR A 145 -49.45 9.33 34.13
CA THR A 145 -49.98 8.79 32.83
C THR A 145 -51.11 9.57 32.11
N PRO A 146 -51.47 9.32 30.80
CA PRO A 146 -50.84 8.53 29.70
C PRO A 146 -50.75 9.25 28.29
N LEU A 147 -50.49 8.48 27.22
CA LEU A 147 -50.37 8.80 25.77
C LEU A 147 -51.69 9.20 25.02
N HIS A 148 -51.61 10.01 23.93
CA HIS A 148 -51.86 9.60 22.51
C HIS A 148 -52.25 10.74 21.49
N TYR A 149 -51.82 10.54 20.21
CA TYR A 149 -52.51 10.81 18.91
C TYR A 149 -52.47 12.17 18.12
N ILE A 150 -51.83 12.09 16.94
CA ILE A 150 -52.24 12.51 15.55
C ILE A 150 -52.35 14.00 15.12
N GLU A 151 -51.53 14.35 14.09
CA GLU A 151 -51.70 15.09 12.80
C GLU A 151 -52.80 16.19 12.58
N PRO A 152 -52.76 16.96 11.46
CA PRO A 152 -51.66 17.77 10.88
C PRO A 152 -52.16 19.19 10.41
N LEU A 153 -51.27 20.04 9.86
CA LEU A 153 -51.45 20.85 8.61
C LEU A 153 -50.45 22.02 8.48
N ASP A 154 -50.29 22.48 7.24
CA ASP A 154 -49.37 23.53 6.78
C ASP A 154 -49.85 24.97 7.04
N ASN A 155 -48.91 25.92 7.11
CA ASN A 155 -48.83 26.99 6.09
C ASN A 155 -47.61 27.93 6.25
N ASP A 156 -47.11 28.36 5.10
CA ASP A 156 -46.27 29.52 4.74
C ASP A 156 -46.07 30.66 5.76
N VAL A 157 -44.86 31.22 5.81
CA VAL A 157 -44.47 32.41 5.01
C VAL A 157 -42.96 32.71 5.15
N GLU A 158 -42.39 33.31 4.11
CA GLU A 158 -41.00 33.77 3.99
C GLU A 158 -40.56 34.77 5.09
N GLN A 159 -39.24 34.81 5.40
CA GLN A 159 -38.42 35.98 5.03
C GLN A 159 -36.91 35.71 5.17
N ALA A 160 -36.13 36.49 4.42
CA ALA A 160 -34.69 36.27 4.23
C ALA A 160 -33.82 36.91 5.33
N ALA A 161 -32.64 36.32 5.56
CA ALA A 161 -31.53 36.96 6.27
C ALA A 161 -30.39 37.26 5.27
N VAL A 162 -29.83 38.48 5.35
CA VAL A 162 -28.77 38.95 4.45
C VAL A 162 -27.39 38.70 5.08
N VAL A 163 -26.39 38.51 4.23
CA VAL A 163 -24.97 38.31 4.56
C VAL A 163 -24.46 39.32 5.59
N ALA A 164 -23.74 38.82 6.60
CA ALA A 164 -22.78 39.57 7.40
C ALA A 164 -21.46 38.79 7.45
N VAL A 165 -20.37 39.41 7.00
CA VAL A 165 -19.01 38.86 7.07
C VAL A 165 -18.33 39.34 8.34
N VAL A 166 -17.65 38.44 9.05
CA VAL A 166 -16.70 38.76 10.13
C VAL A 166 -15.52 37.79 10.01
N ASP A 167 -14.31 38.32 9.86
CA ASP A 167 -13.07 37.53 9.86
C ASP A 167 -12.68 37.07 11.29
N PRO A 168 -11.96 35.95 11.43
CA PRO A 168 -11.51 35.43 12.72
C PRO A 168 -10.12 35.94 13.10
N ASP A 169 -9.99 36.71 14.18
CA ASP A 169 -8.73 36.85 14.92
C ASP A 169 -8.96 37.24 16.40
N GLU A 170 -7.88 37.22 17.19
CA GLU A 170 -7.80 37.53 18.63
C GLU A 170 -8.61 36.64 19.60
N ASN A 171 -7.97 35.56 20.06
CA ASN A 171 -7.50 35.57 21.46
C ASN A 171 -6.37 34.56 21.70
N SER A 172 -5.14 35.08 21.88
CA SER A 172 -4.01 34.31 22.39
C SER A 172 -3.66 34.82 23.78
N LEU A 173 -3.66 33.92 24.76
CA LEU A 173 -3.08 34.18 26.08
C LEU A 173 -2.09 33.09 26.46
N ASN A 174 -1.01 33.51 27.13
CA ASN A 174 0.28 32.85 27.10
C ASN A 174 0.85 32.75 28.52
N VAL A 175 1.04 31.53 29.01
CA VAL A 175 1.71 31.20 30.27
C VAL A 175 2.60 29.99 29.97
N LYS A 176 3.83 30.19 29.50
CA LYS A 176 5.05 30.36 30.31
C LYS A 176 5.27 29.27 31.36
N GLU A 177 6.30 28.47 31.11
CA GLU A 177 7.02 27.72 32.13
C GLU A 177 7.72 28.69 33.11
N GLU A 178 7.59 28.44 34.42
CA GLU A 178 8.63 28.78 35.40
C GLU A 178 8.78 27.60 36.36
N ALA A 179 9.99 27.05 36.46
CA ALA A 179 10.32 26.03 37.44
C ALA A 179 10.67 26.68 38.78
N LYS A 180 10.16 26.12 39.88
CA LYS A 180 10.64 26.40 41.23
C LYS A 180 10.69 25.14 42.08
N GLU A 181 11.85 24.91 42.66
CA GLU A 181 12.03 24.08 43.85
C GLU A 181 11.57 24.91 45.07
N GLU A 182 10.66 24.39 45.89
CA GLU A 182 10.55 24.77 47.31
C GLU A 182 10.29 23.49 48.12
N ASP A 183 11.24 23.13 49.00
CA ASP A 183 11.11 21.99 49.91
C ASP A 183 10.00 22.24 50.95
N GLY A 184 9.23 21.19 51.27
CA GLY A 184 8.09 21.29 52.19
C GLY A 184 7.69 19.97 52.84
N GLU A 185 8.48 19.52 53.82
CA GLU A 185 8.07 18.43 54.72
C GLU A 185 6.85 18.86 55.56
N LEU A 186 5.71 18.18 55.39
CA LEU A 186 4.64 18.10 56.41
C LEU A 186 4.01 16.70 56.42
N GLU A 187 3.50 16.31 57.58
CA GLU A 187 3.27 14.90 57.97
C GLU A 187 1.90 14.32 57.57
N ASP A 188 1.79 13.00 57.75
CA ASP A 188 0.56 12.20 57.65
C ASP A 188 -0.60 12.75 58.52
N GLY A 189 -1.83 12.59 58.04
CA GLY A 189 -3.03 13.20 58.61
C GLY A 189 -4.32 12.81 57.91
N GLY A 190 -4.63 11.51 57.86
CA GLY A 190 -5.80 10.98 57.16
C GLY A 190 -7.15 11.60 57.57
N GLY A 191 -7.92 12.08 56.58
CA GLY A 191 -9.28 12.58 56.74
C GLY A 191 -10.06 12.52 55.42
N ALA A 192 -11.12 11.70 55.37
CA ALA A 192 -11.91 11.49 54.16
C ALA A 192 -12.84 12.68 53.83
N GLY A 193 -13.06 13.01 52.55
CA GLY A 193 -14.14 13.95 52.21
C GLY A 193 -14.08 14.75 50.90
N VAL A 194 -13.31 14.39 49.88
CA VAL A 194 -13.50 14.92 48.50
C VAL A 194 -13.55 13.74 47.54
N GLY A 195 -14.53 13.72 46.63
CA GLY A 195 -14.78 12.57 45.77
C GLY A 195 -13.84 12.52 44.57
N GLU A 196 -13.00 11.48 44.51
CA GLU A 196 -12.48 11.01 43.23
C GLU A 196 -13.65 10.47 42.39
N VAL A 197 -13.89 11.09 41.23
CA VAL A 197 -14.80 10.58 40.20
C VAL A 197 -14.26 9.23 39.74
N GLY A 198 -15.07 8.18 39.82
CA GLY A 198 -14.64 6.80 39.57
C GLY A 198 -14.10 6.61 38.15
N ILE A 199 -13.19 5.67 37.95
CA ILE A 199 -12.62 5.37 36.61
C ILE A 199 -13.73 5.11 35.58
N GLU A 200 -14.77 4.39 35.98
CA GLU A 200 -15.99 4.14 35.19
C GLU A 200 -16.75 5.43 34.82
N GLU A 201 -16.91 6.37 35.77
CA GLU A 201 -17.59 7.65 35.54
C GLU A 201 -16.77 8.56 34.61
N ARG A 202 -15.44 8.57 34.76
CA ARG A 202 -14.51 9.28 33.87
C ARG A 202 -14.59 8.73 32.44
N LEU A 203 -14.63 7.40 32.29
CA LEU A 203 -14.80 6.73 30.99
C LEU A 203 -16.17 7.02 30.36
N ALA A 204 -17.24 7.02 31.16
CA ALA A 204 -18.59 7.32 30.70
C ALA A 204 -18.69 8.75 30.15
N LEU A 205 -18.08 9.72 30.85
CA LEU A 205 -18.01 11.12 30.39
C LEU A 205 -17.19 11.25 29.09
N LEU A 206 -16.04 10.58 29.01
CA LEU A 206 -15.16 10.58 27.84
C LEU A 206 -15.83 9.97 26.60
N ARG A 207 -16.47 8.79 26.74
CA ARG A 207 -17.27 8.17 25.67
C ARG A 207 -18.43 9.07 25.25
N SER A 208 -19.11 9.74 26.19
CA SER A 208 -20.20 10.68 25.87
C SER A 208 -19.72 11.88 25.04
N GLN A 209 -18.57 12.49 25.38
CA GLN A 209 -17.99 13.59 24.60
C GLN A 209 -17.63 13.17 23.17
N ILE A 210 -17.05 11.96 23.01
CA ILE A 210 -16.75 11.37 21.70
C ILE A 210 -18.04 11.17 20.89
N SER A 211 -19.06 10.53 21.46
CA SER A 211 -20.34 10.29 20.76
C SER A 211 -20.98 11.59 20.26
N VAL A 212 -21.06 12.64 21.08
CA VAL A 212 -21.67 13.93 20.69
C VAL A 212 -20.92 14.58 19.51
N LYS A 213 -19.58 14.53 19.49
CA LYS A 213 -18.77 15.01 18.35
C LYS A 213 -19.06 14.20 17.07
N LEU A 214 -19.05 12.88 17.18
CA LEU A 214 -19.23 11.98 16.04
C LEU A 214 -20.66 12.03 15.46
N GLU A 215 -21.68 12.18 16.29
CA GLU A 215 -23.09 12.38 15.88
C GLU A 215 -23.29 13.71 15.15
N SER A 216 -22.70 14.81 15.63
CA SER A 216 -22.79 16.12 14.98
C SER A 216 -22.20 16.09 13.55
N ILE A 217 -21.05 15.43 13.39
CA ILE A 217 -20.40 15.24 12.08
C ILE A 217 -21.26 14.32 11.18
N GLN A 218 -21.87 13.27 11.73
CA GLN A 218 -22.77 12.39 10.99
C GLN A 218 -24.05 13.10 10.48
N GLN A 219 -24.60 14.03 11.27
CA GLN A 219 -25.70 14.89 10.83
C GLN A 219 -25.26 15.83 9.69
N ARG A 220 -24.07 16.43 9.78
CA ARG A 220 -23.49 17.25 8.69
C ARG A 220 -23.30 16.42 7.41
N ALA A 221 -22.78 15.20 7.52
CA ALA A 221 -22.62 14.26 6.41
C ALA A 221 -23.95 13.90 5.73
N ALA A 222 -25.01 13.64 6.51
CA ALA A 222 -26.33 13.32 5.97
C ALA A 222 -26.94 14.50 5.17
N ALA A 223 -26.80 15.73 5.67
CA ALA A 223 -27.28 16.94 5.00
C ALA A 223 -26.54 17.21 3.67
N VAL A 224 -25.20 17.18 3.69
CA VAL A 224 -24.36 17.34 2.49
C VAL A 224 -24.67 16.24 1.45
N SER A 225 -24.80 14.99 1.89
CA SER A 225 -25.16 13.86 1.01
C SER A 225 -26.55 13.99 0.38
N ALA A 226 -27.52 14.59 1.08
CA ALA A 226 -28.84 14.89 0.51
C ALA A 226 -28.75 15.96 -0.59
N ARG A 227 -28.03 17.06 -0.33
CA ARG A 227 -27.78 18.14 -1.30
C ARG A 227 -27.03 17.61 -2.54
N ARG A 228 -26.03 16.75 -2.34
CA ARG A 228 -25.27 16.09 -3.42
C ARG A 228 -26.17 15.30 -4.38
N ARG A 229 -27.12 14.52 -3.86
CA ARG A 229 -28.09 13.75 -4.67
C ARG A 229 -29.04 14.65 -5.46
N GLN A 230 -29.46 15.77 -4.89
CA GLN A 230 -30.27 16.77 -5.62
C GLN A 230 -29.50 17.36 -6.81
N LEU A 231 -28.25 17.77 -6.59
CA LEU A 231 -27.40 18.34 -7.64
C LEU A 231 -26.98 17.30 -8.69
N ALA A 232 -26.77 16.04 -8.30
CA ALA A 232 -26.57 14.92 -9.24
C ALA A 232 -27.72 14.83 -10.26
N GLY A 233 -28.97 14.91 -9.78
CA GLY A 233 -30.16 14.91 -10.64
C GLY A 233 -30.23 16.12 -11.58
N MET A 234 -29.83 17.31 -11.10
CA MET A 234 -29.76 18.52 -11.93
C MET A 234 -28.69 18.42 -13.01
N ARG A 235 -27.49 17.94 -12.66
CA ARG A 235 -26.37 17.70 -13.60
C ARG A 235 -26.75 16.67 -14.67
N ARG A 236 -27.33 15.52 -14.29
CA ARG A 236 -27.80 14.50 -15.24
C ARG A 236 -28.81 15.07 -16.24
N LYS A 237 -29.81 15.82 -15.77
CA LYS A 237 -30.80 16.48 -16.62
C LYS A 237 -30.19 17.52 -17.57
N ALA A 238 -29.17 18.26 -17.14
CA ALA A 238 -28.47 19.20 -18.02
C ALA A 238 -27.68 18.46 -19.12
N ALA A 239 -27.00 17.36 -18.79
CA ALA A 239 -26.28 16.53 -19.75
C ALA A 239 -27.23 15.84 -20.75
N GLU A 240 -28.39 15.35 -20.30
CA GLU A 240 -29.45 14.80 -21.17
C GLU A 240 -29.93 15.84 -22.20
N ASN A 241 -30.15 17.09 -21.78
CA ASN A 241 -30.55 18.17 -22.68
C ASN A 241 -29.46 18.44 -23.74
N VAL A 242 -28.18 18.55 -23.33
CA VAL A 242 -27.03 18.74 -24.24
C VAL A 242 -26.93 17.58 -25.25
N GLY A 243 -27.07 16.34 -24.79
CA GLY A 243 -27.10 15.16 -25.66
C GLY A 243 -28.22 15.19 -26.69
N SER A 244 -29.42 15.64 -26.30
CA SER A 244 -30.56 15.81 -27.22
C SER A 244 -30.34 16.89 -28.29
N ALA A 245 -29.57 17.94 -27.98
CA ALA A 245 -29.17 18.97 -28.94
C ALA A 245 -28.06 18.47 -29.87
N ALA A 246 -27.08 17.73 -29.33
CA ALA A 246 -26.00 17.13 -30.10
C ALA A 246 -26.50 16.08 -31.12
N SER A 247 -27.51 15.26 -30.76
CA SER A 247 -28.14 14.34 -31.72
C SER A 247 -28.81 15.10 -32.87
N ARG A 248 -29.64 16.11 -32.56
CA ARG A 248 -30.27 16.98 -33.57
C ARG A 248 -29.24 17.65 -34.50
N HIS A 249 -28.09 18.05 -33.96
CA HIS A 249 -27.01 18.68 -34.71
C HIS A 249 -26.43 17.70 -35.74
N LYS A 250 -26.12 16.48 -35.31
CA LYS A 250 -25.63 15.40 -36.18
C LYS A 250 -26.63 15.01 -37.27
N ASP A 251 -27.93 15.02 -36.95
CA ASP A 251 -28.98 14.75 -37.93
C ASP A 251 -29.06 15.87 -39.00
N PHE A 252 -28.96 17.15 -38.62
CA PHE A 252 -28.88 18.26 -39.58
C PHE A 252 -27.56 18.29 -40.38
N GLU A 253 -26.43 17.87 -39.80
CA GLU A 253 -25.17 17.73 -40.53
C GLU A 253 -25.29 16.68 -41.66
N ARG A 254 -25.95 15.54 -41.40
CA ARG A 254 -26.26 14.54 -42.43
C ARG A 254 -27.22 15.09 -43.49
N GLU A 255 -28.30 15.77 -43.10
CA GLU A 255 -29.23 16.36 -44.07
C GLU A 255 -28.57 17.44 -44.95
N LEU A 256 -27.58 18.17 -44.41
CA LEU A 256 -26.78 19.13 -45.17
C LEU A 256 -25.87 18.43 -46.19
N GLU A 257 -25.24 17.33 -45.81
CA GLU A 257 -24.43 16.49 -46.70
C GLU A 257 -25.29 15.90 -47.84
N GLU A 258 -26.44 15.30 -47.51
CA GLU A 258 -27.44 14.82 -48.50
C GLU A 258 -27.89 15.93 -49.47
N ALA A 259 -28.12 17.16 -48.98
CA ALA A 259 -28.53 18.28 -49.81
C ALA A 259 -27.39 18.76 -50.74
N CYS A 260 -26.14 18.68 -50.29
CA CYS A 260 -24.97 18.98 -51.10
C CYS A 260 -24.73 17.93 -52.19
N GLU A 261 -24.86 16.63 -51.87
CA GLU A 261 -24.77 15.54 -52.85
C GLU A 261 -25.89 15.60 -53.91
N ALA A 262 -27.07 16.07 -53.54
CA ALA A 262 -28.22 16.24 -54.44
C ALA A 262 -28.17 17.51 -55.31
N GLU A 263 -27.13 18.35 -55.18
CA GLU A 263 -27.03 19.70 -55.80
C GLU A 263 -28.22 20.64 -55.45
N ASP A 264 -28.93 20.40 -54.34
CA ASP A 264 -30.07 21.20 -53.89
C ASP A 264 -29.61 22.33 -52.96
N PHE A 265 -29.03 23.37 -53.57
CA PHE A 265 -28.46 24.51 -52.86
C PHE A 265 -29.51 25.31 -52.04
N GLU A 266 -30.77 25.38 -52.48
CA GLU A 266 -31.85 26.02 -51.71
C GLU A 266 -32.25 25.19 -50.47
N ARG A 267 -32.15 23.86 -50.50
CA ARG A 267 -32.30 23.02 -49.29
C ARG A 267 -31.09 23.16 -48.37
N ALA A 268 -29.87 23.14 -48.92
CA ALA A 268 -28.63 23.26 -48.15
C ALA A 268 -28.56 24.58 -47.36
N GLU A 269 -28.93 25.72 -47.96
CA GLU A 269 -28.95 27.03 -47.28
C GLU A 269 -29.90 27.04 -46.08
N ARG A 270 -31.14 26.53 -46.23
CA ARG A 270 -32.12 26.43 -45.13
C ARG A 270 -31.72 25.48 -44.01
N ILE A 271 -30.98 24.41 -44.33
CA ILE A 271 -30.42 23.53 -43.30
C ILE A 271 -29.28 24.23 -42.57
N SER A 272 -28.41 24.95 -43.28
CA SER A 272 -27.31 25.73 -42.68
C SER A 272 -27.81 26.78 -41.68
N ASP A 273 -28.89 27.51 -42.01
CA ASP A 273 -29.54 28.45 -41.07
C ASP A 273 -30.09 27.73 -39.82
N SER A 274 -30.70 26.56 -40.01
CA SER A 274 -31.28 25.75 -38.92
C SER A 274 -30.19 25.18 -38.00
N LEU A 275 -29.06 24.77 -38.59
CA LEU A 275 -27.88 24.26 -37.89
C LEU A 275 -27.20 25.37 -37.07
N ALA A 276 -27.08 26.58 -37.63
CA ALA A 276 -26.56 27.75 -36.89
C ALA A 276 -27.48 28.17 -35.72
N ALA A 277 -28.79 28.06 -35.87
CA ALA A 277 -29.73 28.28 -34.77
C ALA A 277 -29.60 27.23 -33.65
N LEU A 278 -29.32 25.97 -34.03
CA LEU A 278 -29.12 24.86 -33.10
C LEU A 278 -27.74 24.86 -32.41
N GLU A 279 -26.66 25.29 -33.08
CA GLU A 279 -25.36 25.49 -32.42
C GLU A 279 -25.50 26.54 -31.30
N LYS A 280 -26.28 27.60 -31.52
CA LYS A 280 -26.62 28.58 -30.47
C LYS A 280 -27.52 28.05 -29.35
N GLU A 281 -28.37 27.05 -29.59
CA GLU A 281 -29.14 26.36 -28.54
C GLU A 281 -28.21 25.46 -27.69
N LYS A 282 -27.34 24.70 -28.37
CA LYS A 282 -26.30 23.84 -27.77
C LYS A 282 -25.39 24.64 -26.83
N ASP A 283 -24.92 25.82 -27.23
CA ASP A 283 -24.05 26.67 -26.40
C ASP A 283 -24.75 27.16 -25.10
N GLN A 284 -26.04 27.45 -25.16
CA GLN A 284 -26.84 27.80 -23.97
C GLN A 284 -26.99 26.60 -23.02
N LEU A 285 -27.26 25.41 -23.58
CA LEU A 285 -27.36 24.18 -22.78
C LEU A 285 -26.03 23.75 -22.17
N LEU A 286 -24.91 23.94 -22.88
CA LEU A 286 -23.55 23.74 -22.36
C LEU A 286 -23.22 24.69 -21.20
N THR A 287 -23.71 25.93 -21.25
CA THR A 287 -23.57 26.89 -20.13
C THR A 287 -24.33 26.39 -18.90
N VAL A 288 -25.58 25.94 -19.06
CA VAL A 288 -26.40 25.37 -17.97
C VAL A 288 -25.78 24.08 -17.40
N LEU A 289 -25.12 23.27 -18.23
CA LEU A 289 -24.36 22.10 -17.76
C LEU A 289 -23.17 22.52 -16.89
N ARG A 290 -22.34 23.46 -17.35
CA ARG A 290 -21.20 24.00 -16.59
C ARG A 290 -21.63 24.58 -15.24
N ASP A 291 -22.72 25.33 -15.20
CA ASP A 291 -23.29 25.84 -13.94
C ASP A 291 -23.71 24.71 -12.99
N ALA A 292 -24.34 23.64 -13.52
CA ALA A 292 -24.74 22.48 -12.72
C ALA A 292 -23.53 21.68 -12.20
N GLU A 293 -22.42 21.64 -12.95
CA GLU A 293 -21.17 20.98 -12.56
C GLU A 293 -20.40 21.77 -11.51
N LEU A 294 -20.30 23.09 -11.64
CA LEU A 294 -19.72 23.97 -10.60
C LEU A 294 -20.47 23.87 -9.27
N ASN A 295 -21.81 23.77 -9.31
CA ASN A 295 -22.62 23.54 -8.11
C ASN A 295 -22.36 22.16 -7.49
N TYR A 296 -22.23 21.10 -8.31
CA TYR A 296 -21.94 19.75 -7.85
C TYR A 296 -20.56 19.68 -7.17
N ASP A 297 -19.55 20.29 -7.80
CA ASP A 297 -18.17 20.39 -7.29
C ASP A 297 -18.07 21.10 -5.95
N SER A 298 -18.87 22.15 -5.75
CA SER A 298 -18.97 22.85 -4.46
C SER A 298 -19.44 21.93 -3.33
N VAL A 299 -20.24 20.89 -3.63
CA VAL A 299 -20.80 19.97 -2.63
C VAL A 299 -19.96 18.71 -2.47
N ASP A 300 -19.22 18.27 -3.49
CA ASP A 300 -18.12 17.31 -3.32
C ASP A 300 -16.99 17.89 -2.44
N LEU A 301 -16.75 19.22 -2.52
CA LEU A 301 -15.89 19.95 -1.58
C LEU A 301 -16.41 19.95 -0.13
N GLU A 302 -17.70 20.25 0.08
CA GLU A 302 -18.34 20.16 1.41
C GLU A 302 -18.27 18.73 1.97
N LEU A 303 -18.34 17.71 1.12
CA LEU A 303 -18.21 16.30 1.53
C LEU A 303 -16.77 15.93 1.91
N GLN A 304 -15.76 16.54 1.27
CA GLN A 304 -14.35 16.38 1.63
C GLN A 304 -14.07 16.97 3.03
N ASP A 305 -14.53 18.19 3.31
CA ASP A 305 -14.43 18.85 4.64
C ASP A 305 -15.08 18.01 5.75
N VAL A 306 -16.26 17.41 5.47
CA VAL A 306 -16.94 16.49 6.40
C VAL A 306 -16.10 15.24 6.67
N LEU A 307 -15.45 14.66 5.64
CA LEU A 307 -14.61 13.48 5.79
C LEU A 307 -13.34 13.80 6.59
N GLU A 308 -12.70 14.94 6.33
CA GLU A 308 -11.50 15.40 7.07
C GLU A 308 -11.85 15.74 8.52
N SER A 309 -12.99 16.40 8.77
CA SER A 309 -13.52 16.61 10.12
C SER A 309 -13.82 15.30 10.86
N ARG A 310 -14.33 14.28 10.14
CA ARG A 310 -14.60 12.95 10.72
C ARG A 310 -13.30 12.23 11.08
N ILE A 311 -12.28 12.31 10.23
CA ILE A 311 -10.93 11.78 10.49
C ILE A 311 -10.36 12.44 11.75
N ALA A 312 -10.36 13.77 11.84
CA ALA A 312 -9.83 14.51 13.00
C ALA A 312 -10.53 14.13 14.32
N ALA A 313 -11.87 13.97 14.30
CA ALA A 313 -12.62 13.56 15.50
C ALA A 313 -12.38 12.09 15.91
N GLU A 314 -12.10 11.20 14.96
CA GLU A 314 -11.72 9.80 15.26
C GLU A 314 -10.26 9.67 15.73
N GLU A 315 -9.36 10.55 15.27
CA GLU A 315 -8.00 10.68 15.78
C GLU A 315 -7.97 11.23 17.21
N GLU A 316 -8.77 12.27 17.49
CA GLU A 316 -8.96 12.79 18.85
C GLU A 316 -9.54 11.72 19.79
N ALA A 317 -10.58 10.99 19.34
CA ALA A 317 -11.18 9.90 20.11
C ALA A 317 -10.18 8.77 20.41
N ALA A 318 -9.36 8.37 19.44
CA ALA A 318 -8.32 7.36 19.65
C ALA A 318 -7.27 7.83 20.68
N ALA A 319 -6.78 9.07 20.56
CA ALA A 319 -5.79 9.63 21.48
C ALA A 319 -6.34 9.77 22.91
N LEU A 320 -7.60 10.18 23.07
CA LEU A 320 -8.28 10.28 24.37
C LEU A 320 -8.45 8.90 25.01
N LEU A 321 -8.84 7.87 24.24
CA LEU A 321 -8.99 6.50 24.74
C LEU A 321 -7.65 5.85 25.09
N GLU A 322 -6.59 6.12 24.31
CA GLU A 322 -5.24 5.60 24.56
C GLU A 322 -4.59 6.26 25.79
N HIS A 323 -4.75 7.59 25.96
CA HIS A 323 -4.33 8.30 27.16
C HIS A 323 -5.07 7.78 28.40
N PHE A 324 -6.39 7.65 28.32
CA PHE A 324 -7.20 7.11 29.42
C PHE A 324 -6.81 5.68 29.79
N ALA A 325 -6.59 4.80 28.81
CA ALA A 325 -6.16 3.43 29.05
C ALA A 325 -4.79 3.37 29.73
N LYS A 326 -3.88 4.30 29.39
CA LYS A 326 -2.58 4.43 30.06
C LYS A 326 -2.72 4.94 31.50
N ASP A 327 -3.43 6.04 31.73
CA ASP A 327 -3.64 6.61 33.07
C ASP A 327 -4.30 5.57 34.00
N ALA A 328 -5.26 4.80 33.48
CA ALA A 328 -5.92 3.73 34.20
C ALA A 328 -4.98 2.55 34.50
N ALA A 329 -4.04 2.21 33.60
CA ALA A 329 -3.02 1.19 33.85
C ALA A 329 -1.99 1.64 34.90
N ASP A 330 -1.46 2.86 34.79
CA ASP A 330 -0.52 3.44 35.76
C ASP A 330 -1.18 3.52 37.16
N HIS A 331 -2.49 3.85 37.23
CA HIS A 331 -3.26 3.81 38.48
C HIS A 331 -3.52 2.37 38.98
N ALA A 332 -3.89 1.44 38.10
CA ALA A 332 -4.16 0.04 38.48
C ALA A 332 -2.91 -0.63 39.06
N ASP A 333 -1.74 -0.49 38.42
CA ASP A 333 -0.50 -1.05 38.93
C ASP A 333 -0.07 -0.36 40.26
N SER A 334 -0.37 0.93 40.45
CA SER A 334 -0.17 1.61 41.75
C SER A 334 -1.07 1.06 42.85
N VAL A 335 -2.36 0.84 42.58
CA VAL A 335 -3.32 0.27 43.53
C VAL A 335 -2.99 -1.19 43.84
N SER A 336 -2.64 -1.97 42.82
CA SER A 336 -2.22 -3.38 42.93
C SER A 336 -0.95 -3.52 43.79
N LYS A 337 0.05 -2.65 43.56
CA LYS A 337 1.24 -2.55 44.40
C LYS A 337 0.90 -2.19 45.85
N GLN A 338 0.05 -1.19 46.08
CA GLN A 338 -0.34 -0.79 47.44
C GLN A 338 -1.10 -1.91 48.17
N ALA A 339 -1.99 -2.63 47.48
CA ALA A 339 -2.69 -3.80 48.03
C ALA A 339 -1.70 -4.95 48.34
N GLY A 340 -0.70 -5.17 47.50
CA GLY A 340 0.41 -6.11 47.74
C GLY A 340 1.25 -5.75 48.96
N GLU A 341 1.65 -4.49 49.11
CA GLU A 341 2.42 -4.01 50.28
C GLU A 341 1.61 -4.10 51.59
N MET A 342 0.32 -3.77 51.57
CA MET A 342 -0.54 -3.91 52.75
C MET A 342 -0.79 -5.38 53.12
N SER A 343 -1.14 -6.23 52.15
CA SER A 343 -1.41 -7.66 52.42
C SER A 343 -0.14 -8.41 52.85
N LEU A 344 1.02 -8.12 52.27
CA LEU A 344 2.30 -8.67 52.73
C LEU A 344 2.58 -8.30 54.20
N LYS A 345 2.39 -7.03 54.57
CA LYS A 345 2.57 -6.54 55.94
C LYS A 345 1.61 -7.19 56.94
N GLU A 346 0.36 -7.46 56.55
CA GLU A 346 -0.59 -8.20 57.38
C GLU A 346 -0.24 -9.69 57.49
N ILE A 347 0.21 -10.33 56.40
CA ILE A 347 0.70 -11.72 56.41
C ILE A 347 1.93 -11.88 57.30
N GLU A 348 2.89 -10.95 57.26
CA GLU A 348 4.06 -10.95 58.13
C GLU A 348 3.69 -10.73 59.61
N GLY A 349 2.80 -9.77 59.89
CA GLY A 349 2.28 -9.55 61.25
C GLY A 349 1.50 -10.75 61.80
N TRP A 350 0.75 -11.43 60.94
CA TRP A 350 0.05 -12.69 61.27
C TRP A 350 1.05 -13.83 61.54
N ARG A 351 2.05 -13.99 60.66
CA ARG A 351 3.12 -15.01 60.79
C ARG A 351 3.87 -14.85 62.11
N ALA A 352 4.38 -13.66 62.40
CA ALA A 352 5.10 -13.39 63.65
C ALA A 352 4.21 -13.63 64.89
N SER A 353 2.91 -13.32 64.80
CA SER A 353 1.93 -13.62 65.86
C SER A 353 1.70 -15.13 66.04
N MET A 354 1.76 -15.92 64.97
CA MET A 354 1.62 -17.38 65.00
C MET A 354 2.89 -18.05 65.55
N GLU A 355 4.07 -17.65 65.08
CA GLU A 355 5.37 -18.15 65.58
C GLU A 355 5.56 -17.85 67.08
N PHE A 356 5.14 -16.66 67.54
CA PHE A 356 5.12 -16.32 68.97
C PHE A 356 4.12 -17.19 69.77
N LEU A 357 2.94 -17.47 69.19
CA LEU A 357 1.93 -18.32 69.83
C LEU A 357 2.39 -19.78 69.93
N GLU A 358 3.04 -20.31 68.89
CA GLU A 358 3.61 -21.65 68.87
C GLU A 358 4.78 -21.78 69.87
N THR A 359 5.69 -20.80 69.89
CA THR A 359 6.77 -20.72 70.89
C THR A 359 6.20 -20.75 72.33
N LYS A 360 5.17 -19.94 72.60
CA LYS A 360 4.53 -19.91 73.93
C LYS A 360 3.72 -21.16 74.26
N LYS A 361 3.23 -21.89 73.26
CA LYS A 361 2.60 -23.20 73.48
C LYS A 361 3.64 -24.24 73.90
N LEU A 362 4.75 -24.34 73.17
CA LEU A 362 5.86 -25.25 73.49
C LEU A 362 6.45 -24.98 74.88
N GLU A 363 6.57 -23.71 75.26
CA GLU A 363 7.02 -23.29 76.60
C GLU A 363 6.09 -23.81 77.72
N MET A 364 4.77 -23.68 77.57
CA MET A 364 3.81 -24.22 78.55
C MET A 364 3.70 -25.74 78.52
N GLU A 365 3.94 -26.39 77.38
CA GLU A 365 3.98 -27.85 77.24
C GLU A 365 5.17 -28.42 78.05
N VAL A 366 6.35 -27.78 77.94
CA VAL A 366 7.52 -28.09 78.78
C VAL A 366 7.28 -27.80 80.27
N GLU A 367 6.67 -26.66 80.62
CA GLU A 367 6.32 -26.37 82.03
C GLU A 367 5.32 -27.40 82.60
N THR A 368 4.36 -27.85 81.79
CA THR A 368 3.35 -28.84 82.20
C THR A 368 3.98 -30.20 82.47
N GLU A 369 4.84 -30.70 81.57
CA GLU A 369 5.59 -31.95 81.77
C GLU A 369 6.50 -31.89 83.01
N LEU A 370 7.18 -30.76 83.25
CA LEU A 370 7.99 -30.55 84.46
C LEU A 370 7.15 -30.56 85.74
N VAL A 371 5.95 -30.00 85.73
CA VAL A 371 5.02 -30.04 86.87
C VAL A 371 4.48 -31.47 87.09
N LEU A 372 4.15 -32.22 86.03
CA LEU A 372 3.70 -33.62 86.14
C LEU A 372 4.82 -34.57 86.64
N ALA A 373 6.07 -34.33 86.23
CA ALA A 373 7.24 -35.01 86.79
C ALA A 373 7.42 -34.68 88.29
N ALA A 374 7.16 -33.44 88.71
CA ALA A 374 7.18 -33.06 90.12
C ALA A 374 6.03 -33.70 90.93
N CYS A 375 4.83 -33.84 90.37
CA CYS A 375 3.72 -34.57 91.00
C CYS A 375 4.11 -36.01 91.34
N SER A 376 4.56 -36.77 90.34
CA SER A 376 4.88 -38.20 90.48
C SER A 376 6.06 -38.45 91.42
N GLY A 377 7.08 -37.58 91.41
CA GLY A 377 8.19 -37.64 92.38
C GLY A 377 7.75 -37.37 93.82
N LEU A 378 6.75 -36.50 94.02
CA LEU A 378 6.19 -36.22 95.35
C LEU A 378 5.33 -37.38 95.86
N GLU A 379 4.48 -37.94 95.00
CA GLU A 379 3.58 -39.05 95.33
C GLU A 379 4.35 -40.31 95.77
N GLY A 380 5.37 -40.72 94.99
CA GLY A 380 6.24 -41.84 95.37
C GLY A 380 7.07 -41.61 96.64
N SER A 381 7.35 -40.34 96.99
CA SER A 381 8.01 -39.98 98.25
C SER A 381 7.09 -40.12 99.46
N ILE A 382 5.78 -39.91 99.28
CA ILE A 382 4.76 -40.08 100.32
C ILE A 382 4.51 -41.58 100.57
N GLU A 383 4.40 -42.39 99.51
CA GLU A 383 4.18 -43.84 99.65
C GLU A 383 5.30 -44.54 100.45
N HIS A 384 6.57 -44.21 100.17
CA HIS A 384 7.70 -44.84 100.88
C HIS A 384 7.68 -44.53 102.39
N LEU A 385 7.37 -43.29 102.79
CA LEU A 385 7.30 -42.91 104.21
C LEU A 385 6.13 -43.58 104.93
N VAL A 386 4.97 -43.67 104.28
CA VAL A 386 3.77 -44.32 104.86
C VAL A 386 3.97 -45.83 105.01
N GLU A 387 4.64 -46.49 104.06
CA GLU A 387 4.86 -47.94 104.11
C GLU A 387 5.89 -48.34 105.18
N ASP A 388 6.80 -47.45 105.60
CA ASP A 388 7.75 -47.73 106.68
C ASP A 388 7.13 -47.59 108.09
N ASP A 389 6.39 -46.51 108.37
CA ASP A 389 5.61 -46.37 109.63
C ASP A 389 4.57 -47.51 109.79
N LYS A 390 4.01 -47.99 108.66
CA LYS A 390 3.08 -49.13 108.63
C LYS A 390 3.73 -50.46 109.03
N LYS A 391 5.00 -50.71 108.67
CA LYS A 391 5.74 -51.90 109.13
C LYS A 391 5.97 -51.85 110.65
N GLU A 392 6.23 -50.68 111.22
CA GLU A 392 6.35 -50.50 112.68
C GLU A 392 5.05 -50.95 113.39
N LYS A 393 3.90 -50.43 112.93
CA LYS A 393 2.56 -50.81 113.42
C LYS A 393 2.31 -52.34 113.38
N ASP A 394 2.63 -53.01 112.29
CA ASP A 394 2.40 -54.45 112.13
C ASP A 394 3.33 -55.31 113.03
N THR A 395 4.44 -54.77 113.53
CA THR A 395 5.25 -55.46 114.56
C THR A 395 4.69 -55.30 115.98
N LEU A 396 4.04 -54.17 116.26
CA LEU A 396 3.38 -53.93 117.55
C LEU A 396 2.12 -54.79 117.72
N ILE A 397 1.32 -54.98 116.67
CA ILE A 397 0.12 -55.82 116.70
C ILE A 397 0.48 -57.27 117.06
N LYS A 398 1.51 -57.85 116.45
CA LYS A 398 2.00 -59.22 116.72
C LYS A 398 2.50 -59.40 118.17
N ARG A 399 2.78 -58.31 118.89
CA ARG A 399 3.12 -58.32 120.32
C ARG A 399 1.90 -58.51 121.22
N VAL A 400 0.72 -58.07 120.78
CA VAL A 400 -0.56 -58.19 121.51
C VAL A 400 -1.07 -59.63 121.46
N ASP A 401 -1.03 -60.26 120.29
CA ASP A 401 -1.46 -61.65 120.11
C ASP A 401 -0.63 -62.61 120.99
N SER A 402 0.70 -62.43 120.98
CA SER A 402 1.65 -63.21 121.78
C SER A 402 1.44 -63.12 123.30
N LEU A 403 0.82 -62.04 123.80
CA LEU A 403 0.52 -61.86 125.23
C LEU A 403 -0.88 -62.37 125.60
N SER A 404 -1.68 -62.79 124.62
CA SER A 404 -3.06 -63.25 124.83
C SER A 404 -3.17 -64.76 125.07
N GLU A 405 -2.22 -65.58 124.59
CA GLU A 405 -2.24 -67.04 124.77
C GLU A 405 -1.83 -67.51 126.18
N GLU A 406 -1.00 -66.76 126.91
CA GLU A 406 -0.59 -67.14 128.29
C GLU A 406 -1.72 -66.97 129.33
N LEU A 407 -2.85 -66.38 128.95
CA LEU A 407 -3.91 -65.92 129.86
C LEU A 407 -4.77 -67.05 130.48
N ALA A 408 -4.62 -68.30 130.05
CA ALA A 408 -5.37 -69.44 130.56
C ALA A 408 -4.89 -69.99 131.93
N GLY A 409 -3.86 -69.38 132.53
CA GLY A 409 -3.16 -69.90 133.72
C GLY A 409 -3.79 -69.57 135.09
N LEU A 410 -3.46 -68.39 135.65
CA LEU A 410 -3.67 -68.08 137.08
C LEU A 410 -4.19 -66.65 137.31
N LEU A 411 -5.48 -66.54 137.63
CA LEU A 411 -6.17 -65.30 138.00
C LEU A 411 -5.83 -64.86 139.43
N GLU A 412 -4.74 -64.12 139.59
CA GLU A 412 -4.58 -63.10 140.66
C GLU A 412 -3.54 -62.01 140.32
N LEU A 413 -2.75 -62.14 139.23
CA LEU A 413 -1.75 -61.16 138.81
C LEU A 413 -2.30 -60.01 137.92
N VAL A 414 -3.62 -59.97 137.70
CA VAL A 414 -4.29 -59.14 136.67
C VAL A 414 -3.95 -57.65 136.81
N ARG A 415 -4.07 -57.08 138.02
CA ARG A 415 -3.88 -55.65 138.29
C ARG A 415 -2.48 -55.07 138.00
N LEU A 416 -1.48 -55.91 137.72
CA LEU A 416 -0.14 -55.47 137.33
C LEU A 416 0.10 -55.52 135.81
N LYS A 417 -0.67 -56.30 135.05
CA LYS A 417 -0.54 -56.40 133.58
C LYS A 417 -1.48 -55.46 132.82
N GLU A 418 -2.61 -55.06 133.41
CA GLU A 418 -3.50 -54.04 132.84
C GLU A 418 -2.78 -52.70 132.55
N ALA A 419 -1.77 -52.34 133.36
CA ALA A 419 -0.96 -51.13 133.17
C ALA A 419 -0.04 -51.20 131.93
N GLU A 420 0.50 -52.39 131.61
CA GLU A 420 1.40 -52.59 130.47
C GLU A 420 0.64 -52.58 129.13
N ILE A 421 -0.63 -53.00 129.14
CA ILE A 421 -1.55 -52.85 128.00
C ILE A 421 -1.85 -51.36 127.75
N ALA A 422 -2.04 -50.57 128.81
CA ALA A 422 -2.26 -49.13 128.67
C ALA A 422 -1.05 -48.39 128.09
N GLU A 423 0.19 -48.75 128.50
CA GLU A 423 1.42 -48.17 127.94
C GLU A 423 1.58 -48.49 126.44
N ASN A 424 1.31 -49.72 126.02
CA ASN A 424 1.44 -50.12 124.61
C ASN A 424 0.38 -49.46 123.70
N ASN A 425 -0.85 -49.26 124.20
CA ASN A 425 -1.87 -48.51 123.47
C ASN A 425 -1.48 -47.05 123.24
N ALA A 426 -0.78 -46.40 124.19
CA ALA A 426 -0.29 -45.04 124.01
C ALA A 426 0.76 -44.94 122.88
N ARG A 427 1.68 -45.90 122.77
CA ARG A 427 2.66 -45.96 121.66
C ARG A 427 2.00 -46.15 120.29
N ILE A 428 0.93 -46.94 120.21
CA ILE A 428 0.19 -47.12 118.95
C ILE A 428 -0.45 -45.79 118.51
N GLN A 429 -0.96 -44.98 119.44
CA GLN A 429 -1.47 -43.64 119.13
C GLN A 429 -0.36 -42.69 118.66
N GLU A 430 0.82 -42.71 119.30
CA GLU A 430 1.99 -41.90 118.91
C GLU A 430 2.45 -42.16 117.45
N VAL A 431 2.46 -43.43 117.01
CA VAL A 431 2.72 -43.80 115.60
C VAL A 431 1.62 -43.26 114.66
N GLN A 432 0.35 -43.37 115.06
CA GLN A 432 -0.78 -42.92 114.26
C GLN A 432 -0.81 -41.37 114.11
N GLU A 433 -0.33 -40.64 115.12
CA GLU A 433 -0.11 -39.19 115.07
C GLU A 433 1.10 -38.81 114.21
N ARG A 434 2.20 -39.58 114.22
CA ARG A 434 3.34 -39.41 113.28
C ARG A 434 2.89 -39.46 111.82
N ILE A 435 2.18 -40.52 111.42
CA ILE A 435 1.67 -40.70 110.04
C ILE A 435 0.81 -39.48 109.64
N SER A 436 -0.09 -39.05 110.54
CA SER A 436 -0.97 -37.90 110.30
C SER A 436 -0.19 -36.59 110.12
N ALA A 437 0.90 -36.39 110.88
CA ALA A 437 1.77 -35.22 110.78
C ALA A 437 2.64 -35.22 109.51
N VAL A 438 3.02 -36.39 108.97
CA VAL A 438 3.74 -36.49 107.68
C VAL A 438 2.80 -36.13 106.53
N VAL A 439 1.62 -36.76 106.46
CA VAL A 439 0.61 -36.47 105.42
C VAL A 439 0.17 -35.00 105.46
N SER A 440 0.00 -34.43 106.66
CA SER A 440 -0.34 -33.00 106.85
C SER A 440 0.70 -32.05 106.25
N LYS A 441 2.01 -32.34 106.34
CA LYS A 441 3.06 -31.50 105.77
C LYS A 441 3.03 -31.50 104.25
N PHE A 442 2.88 -32.67 103.63
CA PHE A 442 2.88 -32.80 102.17
C PHE A 442 1.60 -32.26 101.52
N HIS A 443 0.48 -32.19 102.24
CA HIS A 443 -0.77 -31.62 101.73
C HIS A 443 -0.62 -30.14 101.29
N GLY A 444 0.24 -29.37 101.95
CA GLY A 444 0.57 -28.00 101.54
C GLY A 444 1.24 -27.94 100.16
N SER A 445 2.27 -28.76 99.94
CA SER A 445 2.97 -28.85 98.65
C SER A 445 2.05 -29.34 97.53
N GLN A 446 1.20 -30.34 97.81
CA GLN A 446 0.22 -30.84 96.84
C GLN A 446 -0.78 -29.74 96.45
N SER A 447 -1.22 -28.90 97.40
CA SER A 447 -2.12 -27.78 97.12
C SER A 447 -1.46 -26.72 96.23
N GLU A 448 -0.18 -26.41 96.43
CA GLU A 448 0.55 -25.45 95.58
C GLU A 448 0.78 -25.99 94.16
N ILE A 449 1.09 -27.28 94.03
CA ILE A 449 1.26 -27.96 92.74
C ILE A 449 -0.08 -28.01 91.98
N ASN A 450 -1.17 -28.40 92.63
CA ASN A 450 -2.51 -28.43 92.03
C ASN A 450 -2.95 -27.02 91.58
N LEU A 451 -2.57 -25.96 92.32
CA LEU A 451 -2.83 -24.57 91.92
C LEU A 451 -2.04 -24.17 90.67
N LYS A 452 -0.77 -24.58 90.55
CA LYS A 452 0.04 -24.36 89.33
C LYS A 452 -0.55 -25.10 88.13
N LEU A 453 -0.95 -26.36 88.29
CA LEU A 453 -1.61 -27.14 87.24
C LEU A 453 -2.91 -26.48 86.75
N LYS A 454 -3.74 -25.95 87.67
CA LYS A 454 -4.96 -25.21 87.33
C LYS A 454 -4.66 -23.92 86.56
N ASN A 455 -3.63 -23.17 86.98
CA ASN A 455 -3.20 -21.95 86.28
C ASN A 455 -2.67 -22.24 84.86
N LEU A 456 -1.94 -23.35 84.67
CA LEU A 456 -1.49 -23.82 83.35
C LEU A 456 -2.67 -24.24 82.46
N GLN A 457 -3.67 -24.94 83.01
CA GLN A 457 -4.90 -25.27 82.27
C GLN A 457 -5.69 -24.02 81.84
N GLU A 458 -5.82 -23.02 82.71
CA GLU A 458 -6.43 -21.73 82.36
C GLU A 458 -5.61 -21.00 81.28
N ALA A 459 -4.28 -21.03 81.36
CA ALA A 459 -3.40 -20.47 80.34
C ALA A 459 -3.51 -21.19 78.99
N GLN A 460 -3.65 -22.52 78.98
CA GLN A 460 -3.88 -23.32 77.77
C GLN A 460 -5.16 -22.88 77.03
N THR A 461 -6.30 -22.79 77.73
CA THR A 461 -7.56 -22.33 77.10
C THR A 461 -7.46 -20.90 76.55
N LYS A 462 -6.62 -20.05 77.17
CA LYS A 462 -6.30 -18.69 76.72
C LYS A 462 -5.36 -18.66 75.50
N MET A 463 -4.62 -19.73 75.24
CA MET A 463 -3.81 -19.89 74.03
C MET A 463 -4.64 -20.48 72.88
N ASP A 464 -5.50 -21.46 73.16
CA ASP A 464 -6.40 -22.04 72.14
C ASP A 464 -7.38 -21.00 71.57
N SER A 465 -7.92 -20.13 72.43
CA SER A 465 -8.79 -19.02 71.99
C SER A 465 -8.04 -17.94 71.19
N LYS A 466 -6.74 -17.70 71.46
CA LYS A 466 -5.89 -16.86 70.59
C LYS A 466 -5.62 -17.51 69.23
N ALA A 467 -5.39 -18.82 69.20
CA ALA A 467 -5.17 -19.54 67.95
C ALA A 467 -6.42 -19.44 67.03
N GLN A 468 -7.62 -19.59 67.60
CA GLN A 468 -8.88 -19.36 66.88
C GLN A 468 -8.99 -17.92 66.35
N ALA A 469 -8.60 -16.91 67.13
CA ALA A 469 -8.59 -15.51 66.67
C ALA A 469 -7.59 -15.26 65.52
N LEU A 470 -6.43 -15.93 65.51
CA LEU A 470 -5.50 -15.86 64.38
C LEU A 470 -6.02 -16.58 63.13
N VAL A 471 -6.78 -17.67 63.26
CA VAL A 471 -7.46 -18.32 62.11
C VAL A 471 -8.52 -17.40 61.51
N LEU A 472 -9.31 -16.69 62.33
CA LEU A 472 -10.27 -15.70 61.83
C LEU A 472 -9.57 -14.56 61.08
N LYS A 473 -8.48 -14.01 61.63
CA LYS A 473 -7.67 -13.00 60.93
C LYS A 473 -7.09 -13.48 59.60
N LYS A 474 -6.68 -14.76 59.50
CA LYS A 474 -6.24 -15.31 58.21
C LYS A 474 -7.36 -15.24 57.17
N ASN A 475 -8.58 -15.66 57.55
CA ASN A 475 -9.73 -15.62 56.65
C ASN A 475 -10.12 -14.18 56.25
N GLU A 476 -9.86 -13.19 57.09
CA GLU A 476 -10.05 -11.77 56.78
C GLU A 476 -9.01 -11.29 55.75
N ILE A 477 -7.74 -11.65 55.91
CA ILE A 477 -6.64 -11.35 54.96
C ILE A 477 -6.86 -12.05 53.62
N ASP A 478 -7.15 -13.36 53.62
CA ASP A 478 -7.42 -14.16 52.41
C ASP A 478 -8.60 -13.55 51.61
N LYS A 479 -9.63 -13.03 52.31
CA LYS A 479 -10.76 -12.34 51.69
C LYS A 479 -10.42 -10.95 51.15
N PHE A 480 -9.53 -10.20 51.83
CA PHE A 480 -9.06 -8.91 51.32
C PHE A 480 -8.29 -9.08 50.02
N ILE A 481 -7.38 -10.07 49.96
CA ILE A 481 -6.60 -10.40 48.76
C ILE A 481 -7.54 -10.76 47.59
N SER A 482 -8.46 -11.70 47.80
CA SER A 482 -9.44 -12.10 46.76
C SER A 482 -10.29 -10.92 46.24
N LEU A 483 -10.62 -9.95 47.09
CA LEU A 483 -11.38 -8.75 46.67
C LEU A 483 -10.50 -7.70 45.97
N ALA A 484 -9.20 -7.65 46.26
CA ALA A 484 -8.24 -6.83 45.52
C ALA A 484 -7.96 -7.43 44.13
N GLU A 485 -7.74 -8.74 44.05
CA GLU A 485 -7.53 -9.48 42.80
C GLU A 485 -8.69 -9.32 41.82
N GLN A 486 -9.95 -9.43 42.30
CA GLN A 486 -11.12 -9.20 41.44
C GLN A 486 -11.16 -7.78 40.87
N ARG A 487 -10.85 -6.76 41.69
CA ARG A 487 -10.86 -5.35 41.24
C ARG A 487 -9.72 -5.03 40.28
N ASP A 488 -8.57 -5.68 40.42
CA ASP A 488 -7.46 -5.60 39.48
C ASP A 488 -7.85 -6.21 38.11
N LEU A 489 -8.55 -7.36 38.10
CA LEU A 489 -9.12 -7.95 36.88
C LEU A 489 -10.18 -7.04 36.23
N ASP A 490 -11.17 -6.57 37.00
CA ASP A 490 -12.24 -5.69 36.50
C ASP A 490 -11.65 -4.41 35.84
N LEU A 491 -10.61 -3.83 36.43
CA LEU A 491 -9.90 -2.67 35.89
C LEU A 491 -9.09 -3.02 34.63
N ARG A 492 -8.37 -4.15 34.61
CA ARG A 492 -7.61 -4.60 33.42
C ARG A 492 -8.53 -4.84 32.22
N ASP A 493 -9.73 -5.37 32.43
CA ASP A 493 -10.70 -5.57 31.34
C ASP A 493 -11.24 -4.24 30.79
N ILE A 494 -11.46 -3.23 31.63
CA ILE A 494 -11.80 -1.86 31.19
C ILE A 494 -10.64 -1.26 30.35
N ILE A 495 -9.40 -1.38 30.82
CA ILE A 495 -8.20 -0.91 30.09
C ILE A 495 -8.06 -1.60 28.73
N ASN A 496 -8.26 -2.93 28.69
CA ASN A 496 -8.24 -3.73 27.47
C ASN A 496 -9.33 -3.29 26.48
N SER A 497 -10.55 -3.03 26.96
CA SER A 497 -11.65 -2.48 26.15
C SER A 497 -11.25 -1.14 25.52
N CYS A 498 -10.81 -0.18 26.33
CA CYS A 498 -10.39 1.14 25.83
C CYS A 498 -9.22 1.06 24.83
N SER A 499 -8.24 0.20 25.08
CA SER A 499 -7.14 -0.04 24.14
C SER A 499 -7.61 -0.68 22.82
N SER A 500 -8.61 -1.56 22.86
CA SER A 500 -9.21 -2.16 21.66
C SER A 500 -10.04 -1.15 20.86
N GLU A 501 -10.79 -0.27 21.54
CA GLU A 501 -11.56 0.83 20.93
C GLU A 501 -10.63 1.84 20.25
N ALA A 502 -9.53 2.25 20.92
CA ALA A 502 -8.53 3.15 20.33
C ALA A 502 -7.91 2.56 19.05
N LYS A 503 -7.54 1.27 19.07
CA LYS A 503 -7.01 0.57 17.89
C LYS A 503 -8.03 0.47 16.75
N ALA A 504 -9.30 0.22 17.06
CA ALA A 504 -10.37 0.21 16.07
C ALA A 504 -10.58 1.61 15.43
N CYS A 505 -10.51 2.68 16.22
CA CYS A 505 -10.51 4.06 15.72
C CYS A 505 -9.31 4.34 14.81
N GLN A 506 -8.09 3.96 15.21
CA GLN A 506 -6.87 4.11 14.39
C GLN A 506 -6.97 3.38 13.04
N GLN A 507 -7.50 2.15 13.00
CA GLN A 507 -7.74 1.42 11.74
C GLN A 507 -8.80 2.12 10.86
N SER A 508 -9.87 2.64 11.47
CA SER A 508 -10.88 3.45 10.79
C SER A 508 -10.28 4.70 10.14
N VAL A 509 -9.42 5.41 10.87
CA VAL A 509 -8.68 6.58 10.41
C VAL A 509 -7.74 6.22 9.25
N GLU A 510 -7.00 5.10 9.32
CA GLU A 510 -6.10 4.67 8.25
C GLU A 510 -6.86 4.41 6.94
N ILE A 511 -8.03 3.76 7.02
CA ILE A 511 -8.91 3.51 5.87
C ILE A 511 -9.47 4.82 5.32
N ARG A 512 -9.94 5.74 6.17
CA ARG A 512 -10.46 7.04 5.74
C ARG A 512 -9.38 7.93 5.12
N ARG A 513 -8.16 7.97 5.67
CA ARG A 513 -7.00 8.68 5.08
C ARG A 513 -6.63 8.14 3.70
N LYS A 514 -6.66 6.80 3.51
CA LYS A 514 -6.47 6.16 2.19
C LYS A 514 -7.57 6.57 1.20
N LEU A 515 -8.83 6.64 1.64
CA LEU A 515 -9.95 7.13 0.83
C LEU A 515 -9.78 8.61 0.45
N THR A 516 -9.42 9.49 1.40
CA THR A 516 -9.14 10.91 1.10
C THR A 516 -8.02 11.06 0.08
N SER A 517 -6.93 10.29 0.20
CA SER A 517 -5.83 10.30 -0.79
C SER A 517 -6.30 9.86 -2.19
N ALA A 518 -7.17 8.85 -2.28
CA ALA A 518 -7.75 8.42 -3.55
C ALA A 518 -8.71 9.47 -4.16
N ILE A 519 -9.52 10.14 -3.33
CA ILE A 519 -10.42 11.23 -3.74
C ILE A 519 -9.61 12.43 -4.24
N LEU A 520 -8.57 12.84 -3.51
CA LEU A 520 -7.64 13.91 -3.91
C LEU A 520 -6.99 13.60 -5.25
N LYS A 521 -6.42 12.40 -5.43
CA LYS A 521 -5.83 11.99 -6.72
C LYS A 521 -6.86 12.02 -7.85
N SER A 522 -8.05 11.45 -7.63
CA SER A 522 -9.14 11.47 -8.64
C SER A 522 -9.56 12.90 -9.02
N ARG A 523 -9.46 13.85 -8.08
CA ARG A 523 -9.72 15.28 -8.32
C ARG A 523 -8.57 15.97 -9.06
N GLU A 524 -7.32 15.65 -8.75
CA GLU A 524 -6.14 16.10 -9.51
C GLU A 524 -6.19 15.60 -10.96
N ASP A 525 -6.43 14.29 -11.15
CA ASP A 525 -6.61 13.65 -12.45
C ASP A 525 -7.74 14.35 -13.24
N ARG A 526 -8.87 14.66 -12.59
CA ARG A 526 -10.00 15.38 -13.21
C ARG A 526 -9.68 16.85 -13.55
N ILE A 527 -8.89 17.55 -12.75
CA ILE A 527 -8.41 18.91 -13.07
C ILE A 527 -7.47 18.86 -14.28
N GLY A 528 -6.63 17.82 -14.38
CA GLY A 528 -5.83 17.53 -15.57
C GLY A 528 -6.70 17.32 -16.82
N LEU A 529 -7.78 16.54 -16.71
CA LEU A 529 -8.73 16.33 -17.80
C LEU A 529 -9.47 17.62 -18.21
N LEU A 530 -9.92 18.45 -17.25
CA LEU A 530 -10.56 19.73 -17.55
C LEU A 530 -9.60 20.71 -18.27
N LYS A 531 -8.33 20.74 -17.86
CA LYS A 531 -7.32 21.52 -18.58
C LYS A 531 -7.09 20.96 -20.00
N MET A 532 -7.04 19.64 -20.15
CA MET A 532 -6.91 19.02 -21.48
C MET A 532 -8.15 19.31 -22.35
N GLU A 533 -9.36 19.40 -21.78
CA GLU A 533 -10.56 19.86 -22.49
C GLU A 533 -10.43 21.33 -22.93
N GLU A 534 -9.90 22.21 -22.08
CA GLU A 534 -9.63 23.62 -22.42
C GLU A 534 -8.58 23.74 -23.55
N ASP A 535 -7.47 23.00 -23.46
CA ASP A 535 -6.44 22.90 -24.51
C ASP A 535 -7.05 22.37 -25.84
N ILE A 536 -7.92 21.35 -25.78
CA ILE A 536 -8.63 20.79 -26.95
C ILE A 536 -9.62 21.80 -27.54
N LEU A 537 -10.36 22.56 -26.71
CA LEU A 537 -11.27 23.60 -27.18
C LEU A 537 -10.50 24.75 -27.86
N GLN A 538 -9.32 25.10 -27.35
CA GLN A 538 -8.43 26.07 -27.98
C GLN A 538 -7.86 25.55 -29.31
N ASP A 539 -7.40 24.30 -29.37
CA ASP A 539 -6.94 23.66 -30.62
C ASP A 539 -8.09 23.57 -31.66
N ILE A 540 -9.32 23.23 -31.23
CA ILE A 540 -10.52 23.25 -32.09
C ILE A 540 -10.81 24.66 -32.61
N GLN A 541 -10.64 25.71 -31.80
CA GLN A 541 -10.83 27.09 -32.24
C GLN A 541 -9.77 27.49 -33.28
N VAL A 542 -8.51 27.08 -33.09
CA VAL A 542 -7.43 27.27 -34.07
C VAL A 542 -7.73 26.50 -35.36
N LEU A 543 -8.20 25.25 -35.29
CA LEU A 543 -8.58 24.45 -36.46
C LEU A 543 -9.80 25.03 -37.19
N ARG A 544 -10.80 25.58 -36.48
CA ARG A 544 -11.92 26.32 -37.09
C ARG A 544 -11.40 27.54 -37.86
N GLN A 545 -10.46 28.30 -37.30
CA GLN A 545 -9.82 29.44 -37.98
C GLN A 545 -9.01 28.99 -39.22
N GLN A 546 -8.10 28.03 -39.06
CA GLN A 546 -7.30 27.48 -40.18
C GLN A 546 -8.18 26.92 -41.31
N THR A 547 -9.32 26.31 -41.00
CA THR A 547 -10.30 25.85 -41.99
C THR A 547 -10.95 27.00 -42.75
N SER A 548 -11.22 28.13 -42.07
CA SER A 548 -11.69 29.37 -42.71
C SER A 548 -10.63 29.97 -43.63
N ASP A 549 -9.38 30.05 -43.17
CA ASP A 549 -8.24 30.58 -43.93
C ASP A 549 -7.89 29.68 -45.13
N ALA A 550 -8.07 28.37 -45.00
CA ALA A 550 -7.95 27.41 -46.11
C ALA A 550 -9.09 27.54 -47.13
N ARG A 551 -10.34 27.75 -46.68
CA ARG A 551 -11.50 27.98 -47.56
C ARG A 551 -11.36 29.26 -48.37
N THR A 552 -10.99 30.38 -47.72
CA THR A 552 -10.73 31.65 -48.42
C THR A 552 -9.55 31.54 -49.40
N SER A 553 -8.45 30.88 -48.99
CA SER A 553 -7.33 30.58 -49.89
C SER A 553 -7.74 29.74 -51.10
N LEU A 554 -8.58 28.71 -50.93
CA LEU A 554 -9.12 27.89 -52.01
C LEU A 554 -9.99 28.71 -52.97
N GLN A 555 -10.83 29.60 -52.45
CA GLN A 555 -11.70 30.46 -53.24
C GLN A 555 -10.88 31.48 -54.06
N GLU A 556 -9.82 32.07 -53.47
CA GLU A 556 -8.85 32.87 -54.20
C GLU A 556 -8.17 32.09 -55.32
N ILE A 557 -7.63 30.90 -55.04
CA ILE A 557 -6.94 30.07 -56.04
C ILE A 557 -7.89 29.66 -57.17
N SER A 558 -9.15 29.33 -56.86
CA SER A 558 -10.18 29.05 -57.86
C SER A 558 -10.42 30.25 -58.79
N SER A 559 -10.52 31.46 -58.24
CA SER A 559 -10.67 32.69 -59.05
C SER A 559 -9.46 32.96 -59.97
N ARG A 560 -8.23 32.75 -59.47
CA ARG A 560 -6.99 32.93 -60.24
C ARG A 560 -6.88 31.90 -61.37
N LYS A 561 -7.24 30.64 -61.11
CA LYS A 561 -7.32 29.55 -62.11
C LYS A 561 -8.30 29.90 -63.23
N ALA A 562 -9.50 30.39 -62.89
CA ALA A 562 -10.50 30.80 -63.87
C ALA A 562 -10.00 31.96 -64.77
N ALA A 563 -9.33 32.96 -64.19
CA ALA A 563 -8.76 34.08 -64.94
C ALA A 563 -7.69 33.61 -65.95
N ILE A 564 -6.73 32.77 -65.54
CA ILE A 564 -5.68 32.24 -66.43
C ILE A 564 -6.30 31.41 -67.56
N GLN A 565 -7.31 30.58 -67.25
CA GLN A 565 -8.01 29.80 -68.29
C GLN A 565 -8.74 30.70 -69.30
N GLN A 566 -9.28 31.85 -68.89
CA GLN A 566 -9.92 32.83 -69.77
C GLN A 566 -8.90 33.57 -70.67
N GLU A 567 -7.71 33.89 -70.16
CA GLU A 567 -6.61 34.44 -70.97
C GLU A 567 -6.12 33.41 -72.00
N MET A 568 -5.86 32.18 -71.59
CA MET A 568 -5.48 31.09 -72.51
C MET A 568 -6.54 30.85 -73.60
N ALA A 569 -7.83 30.95 -73.28
CA ALA A 569 -8.91 30.83 -74.25
C ALA A 569 -8.89 31.95 -75.29
N THR A 570 -8.68 33.21 -74.87
CA THR A 570 -8.61 34.36 -75.79
C THR A 570 -7.32 34.37 -76.62
N PHE A 571 -6.17 33.95 -76.09
CA PHE A 571 -4.96 33.72 -76.91
C PHE A 571 -5.18 32.62 -77.97
N LYS A 572 -5.79 31.49 -77.59
CA LYS A 572 -6.18 30.40 -78.52
C LYS A 572 -7.25 30.82 -79.54
N GLN A 573 -7.98 31.91 -79.31
CA GLN A 573 -8.90 32.49 -80.29
C GLN A 573 -8.16 33.40 -81.28
N LYS A 574 -7.24 34.26 -80.80
CA LYS A 574 -6.40 35.12 -81.65
C LYS A 574 -5.49 34.30 -82.57
N LEU A 575 -4.82 33.28 -82.06
CA LEU A 575 -3.98 32.39 -82.87
C LEU A 575 -4.75 31.75 -84.03
N ARG A 576 -5.97 31.24 -83.78
CA ARG A 576 -6.84 30.67 -84.82
C ARG A 576 -7.30 31.67 -85.88
N PHE A 577 -7.35 32.97 -85.58
CA PHE A 577 -7.57 34.01 -86.60
C PHE A 577 -6.32 34.22 -87.47
N ILE A 578 -5.14 34.30 -86.84
CA ILE A 578 -3.86 34.51 -87.54
C ILE A 578 -3.51 33.31 -88.44
N ASP A 579 -3.70 32.08 -87.95
CA ASP A 579 -3.47 30.84 -88.71
C ASP A 579 -4.34 30.74 -89.97
N LYS A 580 -5.53 31.38 -89.96
CA LYS A 580 -6.37 31.49 -91.15
C LYS A 580 -5.91 32.61 -92.09
N ARG A 581 -5.55 33.79 -91.56
CA ARG A 581 -5.21 34.97 -92.39
C ARG A 581 -3.82 34.88 -93.04
N GLY A 582 -2.86 34.18 -92.43
CA GLY A 582 -1.51 34.00 -92.97
C GLY A 582 -1.49 33.35 -94.37
N PRO A 583 -2.12 32.18 -94.57
CA PRO A 583 -2.24 31.54 -95.89
C PRO A 583 -2.97 32.40 -96.93
N GLU A 584 -3.99 33.17 -96.53
CA GLU A 584 -4.70 34.10 -97.41
C GLU A 584 -3.76 35.21 -97.92
N LEU A 585 -3.03 35.88 -97.02
CA LEU A 585 -2.05 36.92 -97.38
C LEU A 585 -0.92 36.38 -98.28
N GLU A 586 -0.40 35.18 -98.00
CA GLU A 586 0.66 34.58 -98.83
C GLU A 586 0.13 34.15 -100.22
N ALA A 587 -1.17 33.90 -100.37
CA ALA A 587 -1.82 33.71 -101.67
C ALA A 587 -2.04 35.06 -102.39
N GLU A 588 -2.56 36.09 -101.71
CA GLU A 588 -2.73 37.46 -102.22
C GLU A 588 -1.39 38.02 -102.76
N LYS A 589 -0.31 37.84 -101.99
CA LYS A 589 1.08 38.17 -102.37
C LYS A 589 1.54 37.44 -103.63
N LYS A 590 1.27 36.14 -103.77
CA LYS A 590 1.61 35.36 -104.97
C LYS A 590 0.86 35.85 -106.21
N VAL A 591 -0.42 36.21 -106.06
CA VAL A 591 -1.21 36.83 -107.14
C VAL A 591 -0.66 38.21 -107.52
N ALA A 592 -0.35 39.07 -106.54
CA ALA A 592 0.25 40.39 -106.79
C ALA A 592 1.62 40.31 -107.48
N ALA A 593 2.46 39.32 -107.10
CA ALA A 593 3.73 39.05 -107.74
C ALA A 593 3.59 38.52 -109.18
N ALA A 594 2.64 37.60 -109.43
CA ALA A 594 2.33 37.12 -110.78
C ALA A 594 1.82 38.24 -111.70
N ALA A 595 1.04 39.18 -111.16
CA ALA A 595 0.61 40.40 -111.83
C ALA A 595 1.71 41.47 -111.99
N ARG A 596 2.96 41.18 -111.60
CA ARG A 596 4.13 42.10 -111.60
C ARG A 596 3.94 43.38 -110.77
N ASN A 597 2.96 43.42 -109.87
CA ASN A 597 2.79 44.56 -108.96
C ASN A 597 3.67 44.39 -107.71
N PHE A 598 4.98 44.56 -107.91
CA PHE A 598 5.98 44.35 -106.86
C PHE A 598 5.82 45.26 -105.64
N LYS A 599 5.22 46.46 -105.81
CA LYS A 599 4.97 47.38 -104.70
C LYS A 599 3.89 46.84 -103.76
N GLU A 600 2.81 46.29 -104.31
CA GLU A 600 1.74 45.69 -103.52
C GLU A 600 2.15 44.32 -102.96
N ALA A 601 2.86 43.49 -103.73
CA ALA A 601 3.44 42.25 -103.23
C ALA A 601 4.41 42.50 -102.06
N GLY A 602 5.17 43.61 -102.09
CA GLY A 602 6.01 44.06 -100.98
C GLY A 602 5.22 44.53 -99.76
N ARG A 603 4.10 45.23 -99.95
CA ARG A 603 3.18 45.65 -98.87
C ARG A 603 2.58 44.43 -98.16
N ILE A 604 2.04 43.48 -98.93
CA ILE A 604 1.44 42.25 -98.39
C ILE A 604 2.51 41.36 -97.71
N ALA A 605 3.74 41.32 -98.23
CA ALA A 605 4.84 40.62 -97.58
C ALA A 605 5.24 41.24 -96.22
N ALA A 606 5.15 42.57 -96.08
CA ALA A 606 5.37 43.24 -94.80
C ALA A 606 4.21 43.00 -93.81
N GLU A 607 2.97 43.01 -94.30
CA GLU A 607 1.76 42.69 -93.51
C GLU A 607 1.80 41.24 -92.99
N ALA A 608 2.11 40.27 -93.85
CA ALA A 608 2.29 38.87 -93.47
C ALA A 608 3.45 38.66 -92.49
N LYS A 609 4.55 39.41 -92.63
CA LYS A 609 5.66 39.36 -91.67
C LYS A 609 5.26 39.90 -90.29
N ALA A 610 4.51 41.00 -90.24
CA ALA A 610 4.01 41.57 -88.98
C ALA A 610 3.05 40.60 -88.26
N LEU A 611 2.12 39.99 -89.01
CA LEU A 611 1.21 38.95 -88.49
C LEU A 611 1.96 37.70 -88.00
N ASN A 612 3.09 37.33 -88.62
CA ASN A 612 3.91 36.23 -88.14
C ASN A 612 4.64 36.58 -86.82
N SER A 613 5.15 37.81 -86.66
CA SER A 613 5.71 38.25 -85.38
C SER A 613 4.65 38.35 -84.27
N GLU A 614 3.41 38.77 -84.58
CA GLU A 614 2.31 38.75 -83.60
C GLU A 614 1.94 37.29 -83.22
N LYS A 615 1.99 36.36 -84.17
CA LYS A 615 1.83 34.92 -83.88
C LYS A 615 2.92 34.40 -82.94
N GLU A 616 4.19 34.72 -83.19
CA GLU A 616 5.31 34.32 -82.34
C GLU A 616 5.19 34.89 -80.92
N GLU A 617 4.79 36.16 -80.79
CA GLU A 617 4.53 36.80 -79.49
C GLU A 617 3.33 36.18 -78.74
N LEU A 618 2.25 35.83 -79.46
CA LEU A 618 1.10 35.15 -78.88
C LEU A 618 1.39 33.69 -78.50
N HIS A 619 2.27 33.00 -79.23
CA HIS A 619 2.75 31.68 -78.81
C HIS A 619 3.57 31.78 -77.52
N ALA A 620 4.54 32.69 -77.45
CA ALA A 620 5.34 32.90 -76.24
C ALA A 620 4.48 33.27 -75.02
N LYS A 621 3.43 34.08 -75.20
CA LYS A 621 2.46 34.40 -74.13
C LYS A 621 1.61 33.20 -73.72
N LEU A 622 1.12 32.40 -74.68
CA LEU A 622 0.34 31.20 -74.38
C LEU A 622 1.17 30.10 -73.70
N GLU A 623 2.43 29.94 -74.11
CA GLU A 623 3.40 29.03 -73.50
C GLU A 623 3.71 29.48 -72.07
N LYS A 624 3.93 30.79 -71.85
CA LYS A 624 4.10 31.34 -70.49
C LYS A 624 2.86 31.13 -69.61
N SER A 625 1.65 31.43 -70.09
CA SER A 625 0.42 31.17 -69.32
C SER A 625 0.19 29.68 -69.06
N ALA A 626 0.73 28.79 -69.90
CA ALA A 626 0.71 27.35 -69.65
C ALA A 626 1.72 26.95 -68.56
N THR A 627 2.95 27.48 -68.57
CA THR A 627 3.93 27.23 -67.49
C THR A 627 3.51 27.87 -66.17
N ASP A 628 2.95 29.08 -66.18
CA ASP A 628 2.40 29.75 -64.99
C ASP A 628 1.26 28.90 -64.35
N LEU A 629 0.50 28.14 -65.15
CA LEU A 629 -0.55 27.22 -64.69
C LEU A 629 0.00 25.85 -64.23
N GLU A 630 0.99 25.30 -64.94
CA GLU A 630 1.68 24.06 -64.56
C GLU A 630 2.47 24.26 -63.25
N GLU A 631 3.16 25.38 -63.08
CA GLU A 631 3.82 25.72 -61.81
C GLU A 631 2.83 25.85 -60.66
N GLN A 632 1.65 26.42 -60.87
CA GLN A 632 0.57 26.41 -59.86
C GLN A 632 0.12 24.98 -59.54
N PHE A 633 0.00 24.10 -60.53
CA PHE A 633 -0.39 22.70 -60.31
C PHE A 633 0.70 21.89 -59.58
N GLN A 634 1.97 22.10 -59.93
CA GLN A 634 3.15 21.52 -59.27
C GLN A 634 3.40 22.09 -57.86
N PHE A 635 2.95 23.33 -57.60
CA PHE A 635 2.95 23.94 -56.26
C PHE A 635 1.78 23.41 -55.41
N GLN A 636 0.59 23.21 -56.01
CA GLN A 636 -0.51 22.51 -55.34
C GLN A 636 -0.13 21.07 -55.00
N LEU A 637 0.45 20.32 -55.95
CA LEU A 637 0.98 18.97 -55.70
C LEU A 637 2.01 18.96 -54.57
N ARG A 638 2.94 19.92 -54.50
CA ARG A 638 3.90 20.00 -53.38
C ARG A 638 3.30 20.45 -52.04
N ARG A 639 2.19 21.20 -52.03
CA ARG A 639 1.45 21.53 -50.79
C ARG A 639 0.52 20.40 -50.34
N MET A 640 -0.04 19.61 -51.26
CA MET A 640 -0.89 18.45 -50.96
C MET A 640 -0.06 17.20 -50.63
N ALA A 641 1.10 17.02 -51.28
CA ALA A 641 2.06 15.97 -50.99
C ALA A 641 2.93 16.28 -49.75
N HIS A 642 2.35 16.90 -48.72
CA HIS A 642 2.82 16.73 -47.35
C HIS A 642 2.37 15.34 -46.84
N SER A 643 2.69 14.31 -47.62
CA SER A 643 2.38 12.92 -47.32
C SER A 643 3.20 12.55 -46.10
N THR A 644 2.51 12.24 -45.00
CA THR A 644 3.14 11.67 -43.80
C THR A 644 3.90 10.41 -44.21
N LYS A 645 5.08 10.17 -43.61
CA LYS A 645 6.04 9.13 -44.06
C LYS A 645 5.59 7.67 -43.79
N GLY A 646 4.29 7.46 -43.58
CA GLY A 646 3.73 6.20 -43.07
C GLY A 646 3.64 6.18 -41.55
N LYS A 647 3.22 5.02 -41.01
CA LYS A 647 3.12 4.76 -39.56
C LYS A 647 4.17 3.74 -39.13
N VAL A 648 4.89 4.01 -38.04
CA VAL A 648 5.96 3.14 -37.51
C VAL A 648 5.81 2.89 -36.02
N CYS A 649 6.13 1.67 -35.57
CA CYS A 649 6.08 1.27 -34.18
C CYS A 649 7.45 1.47 -33.50
N VAL A 650 7.48 2.03 -32.29
CA VAL A 650 8.68 2.12 -31.44
C VAL A 650 8.41 1.40 -30.13
N THR A 651 9.04 0.24 -29.91
CA THR A 651 8.79 -0.55 -28.70
C THR A 651 9.50 0.07 -27.49
N GLY A 652 8.81 0.27 -26.37
CA GLY A 652 9.41 0.82 -25.16
C GLY A 652 9.72 2.32 -25.27
N ALA A 653 8.81 3.08 -25.86
CA ALA A 653 8.99 4.47 -26.30
C ALA A 653 9.51 5.44 -25.22
N SER A 654 9.18 5.20 -23.94
CA SER A 654 9.61 6.00 -22.79
C SER A 654 11.06 5.76 -22.32
N GLY A 655 11.80 4.86 -22.98
CA GLY A 655 13.22 4.62 -22.69
C GLY A 655 14.13 5.74 -23.20
N PHE A 656 15.32 5.87 -22.61
CA PHE A 656 16.34 6.90 -22.93
C PHE A 656 16.56 7.07 -24.45
N VAL A 657 17.05 6.03 -25.14
CA VAL A 657 17.27 6.04 -26.60
C VAL A 657 15.94 6.10 -27.38
N ALA A 658 14.87 5.49 -26.86
CA ALA A 658 13.60 5.38 -27.56
C ALA A 658 12.88 6.73 -27.68
N SER A 659 12.88 7.55 -26.63
CA SER A 659 12.31 8.89 -26.64
C SER A 659 12.98 9.81 -27.67
N TRP A 660 14.29 9.71 -27.82
CA TRP A 660 15.05 10.39 -28.88
C TRP A 660 14.73 9.88 -30.29
N LEU A 661 14.47 8.58 -30.46
CA LEU A 661 13.99 8.07 -31.74
C LEU A 661 12.56 8.56 -32.05
N VAL A 662 11.65 8.53 -31.08
CA VAL A 662 10.29 9.07 -31.23
C VAL A 662 10.37 10.53 -31.69
N LYS A 663 11.19 11.35 -31.01
CA LYS A 663 11.48 12.74 -31.42
C LYS A 663 11.95 12.83 -32.88
N ARG A 664 12.99 12.08 -33.27
CA ARG A 664 13.53 12.13 -34.64
C ARG A 664 12.54 11.63 -35.71
N LEU A 665 11.67 10.67 -35.39
CA LEU A 665 10.61 10.22 -36.29
C LEU A 665 9.49 11.26 -36.45
N LEU A 666 9.05 11.90 -35.36
CA LEU A 666 8.05 12.97 -35.39
C LEU A 666 8.56 14.22 -36.15
N GLU A 667 9.82 14.61 -35.91
CA GLU A 667 10.53 15.65 -36.68
C GLU A 667 10.65 15.29 -38.18
N SER A 668 10.84 13.99 -38.48
CA SER A 668 10.93 13.47 -39.85
C SER A 668 9.58 13.33 -40.57
N GLY A 669 8.46 13.60 -39.90
CA GLY A 669 7.11 13.54 -40.49
C GLY A 669 6.47 12.14 -40.52
N TYR A 670 6.93 11.21 -39.68
CA TYR A 670 6.24 9.93 -39.44
C TYR A 670 5.05 10.07 -38.49
N HIS A 671 4.08 9.16 -38.58
CA HIS A 671 3.26 8.78 -37.44
C HIS A 671 3.99 7.73 -36.61
N VAL A 672 4.02 7.91 -35.28
CA VAL A 672 4.75 7.04 -34.36
C VAL A 672 3.75 6.39 -33.40
N LEU A 673 3.71 5.06 -33.39
CA LEU A 673 3.03 4.28 -32.38
C LEU A 673 4.07 3.81 -31.35
N GLY A 674 4.12 4.48 -30.21
CA GLY A 674 5.03 4.15 -29.12
C GLY A 674 4.40 3.12 -28.19
N THR A 675 5.02 1.94 -28.02
CA THR A 675 4.54 0.99 -27.01
C THR A 675 5.15 1.27 -25.65
N VAL A 676 4.34 1.23 -24.59
CA VAL A 676 4.76 1.40 -23.20
C VAL A 676 3.97 0.43 -22.31
N ARG A 677 4.48 0.08 -21.12
CA ARG A 677 3.78 -0.86 -20.22
C ARG A 677 2.52 -0.28 -19.57
N ASP A 678 2.48 1.04 -19.43
CA ASP A 678 1.38 1.80 -18.85
C ASP A 678 1.31 3.20 -19.53
N PRO A 679 0.39 3.42 -20.49
CA PRO A 679 0.18 4.72 -21.12
C PRO A 679 -0.36 5.80 -20.17
N GLY A 680 -1.00 5.42 -19.05
CA GLY A 680 -1.50 6.37 -18.04
C GLY A 680 -0.41 6.90 -17.10
N ASN A 681 0.82 6.38 -17.19
CA ASN A 681 1.92 6.81 -16.35
C ASN A 681 2.53 8.13 -16.81
N HIS A 682 1.84 9.25 -16.56
CA HIS A 682 2.28 10.59 -16.99
C HIS A 682 3.74 10.93 -16.62
N LYS A 683 4.27 10.42 -15.50
CA LYS A 683 5.69 10.58 -15.13
C LYS A 683 6.66 9.91 -16.11
N LYS A 684 6.26 8.80 -16.73
CA LYS A 684 7.06 8.07 -17.72
C LYS A 684 6.73 8.43 -19.16
N VAL A 685 5.59 9.06 -19.46
CA VAL A 685 5.19 9.39 -20.85
C VAL A 685 5.08 10.88 -21.16
N GLY A 686 5.05 11.79 -20.17
CA GLY A 686 4.88 13.23 -20.39
C GLY A 686 5.88 13.80 -21.39
N HIS A 687 7.16 13.47 -21.21
CA HIS A 687 8.27 13.87 -22.09
C HIS A 687 8.16 13.40 -23.56
N LEU A 688 7.22 12.50 -23.87
CA LEU A 688 6.91 12.10 -25.25
C LEU A 688 5.80 12.98 -25.85
N TRP A 689 4.84 13.41 -25.02
CA TRP A 689 3.78 14.35 -25.39
C TRP A 689 4.29 15.79 -25.53
N ASP A 690 5.34 16.15 -24.79
CA ASP A 690 6.06 17.42 -24.90
C ASP A 690 6.85 17.58 -26.23
N LEU A 691 6.92 16.53 -27.06
CA LEU A 691 7.66 16.55 -28.32
C LEU A 691 6.88 17.26 -29.44
N ALA A 692 7.59 18.08 -30.22
CA ALA A 692 7.02 18.76 -31.38
C ALA A 692 6.44 17.74 -32.38
N GLY A 693 5.14 17.82 -32.63
CA GLY A 693 4.42 16.87 -33.48
C GLY A 693 3.74 15.71 -32.77
N ALA A 694 3.86 15.58 -31.43
CA ALA A 694 3.28 14.47 -30.70
C ALA A 694 1.75 14.53 -30.67
N LYS A 695 1.15 15.71 -30.43
CA LYS A 695 -0.32 15.90 -30.42
C LYS A 695 -1.01 15.33 -31.67
N GLU A 696 -0.40 15.46 -32.85
CA GLU A 696 -1.02 15.05 -34.11
C GLU A 696 -0.51 13.70 -34.64
N ARG A 697 0.64 13.20 -34.18
CA ARG A 697 1.33 12.05 -34.79
C ARG A 697 1.91 11.01 -33.81
N LEU A 698 1.79 11.19 -32.50
CA LEU A 698 2.15 10.18 -31.51
C LEU A 698 0.90 9.45 -30.99
N GLU A 699 0.93 8.13 -31.02
CA GLU A 699 -0.03 7.25 -30.36
C GLU A 699 0.72 6.42 -29.32
N LEU A 700 0.22 6.32 -28.09
CA LEU A 700 0.83 5.48 -27.05
C LEU A 700 -0.09 4.32 -26.68
N VAL A 701 0.39 3.08 -26.88
CA VAL A 701 -0.36 1.85 -26.62
C VAL A 701 0.30 1.00 -25.54
N ARG A 702 -0.52 0.19 -24.86
CA ARG A 702 -0.02 -0.78 -23.87
C ARG A 702 0.62 -1.99 -24.57
N ALA A 703 1.87 -2.31 -24.22
CA ALA A 703 2.50 -3.61 -24.50
C ALA A 703 3.57 -3.96 -23.46
N ASP A 704 3.83 -5.26 -23.25
CA ASP A 704 4.94 -5.77 -22.42
C ASP A 704 5.66 -6.92 -23.14
N LEU A 705 7.00 -6.89 -23.13
CA LEU A 705 7.85 -7.91 -23.75
C LEU A 705 7.51 -9.33 -23.30
N LEU A 706 7.07 -9.49 -22.05
CA LEU A 706 6.76 -10.80 -21.45
C LEU A 706 5.30 -11.24 -21.66
N GLU A 707 4.45 -10.38 -22.25
CA GLU A 707 3.06 -10.68 -22.57
C GLU A 707 2.93 -11.05 -24.05
N GLU A 708 2.79 -12.34 -24.35
CA GLU A 708 2.77 -12.85 -25.74
C GLU A 708 1.61 -12.26 -26.54
N GLY A 709 1.92 -11.73 -27.72
CA GLY A 709 0.95 -11.10 -28.61
C GLY A 709 0.60 -9.65 -28.28
N SER A 710 1.09 -9.07 -27.17
CA SER A 710 0.81 -7.66 -26.81
C SER A 710 1.37 -6.61 -27.78
N PHE A 711 2.17 -7.03 -28.77
CA PHE A 711 2.65 -6.19 -29.87
C PHE A 711 1.90 -6.44 -31.20
N ASP A 712 0.88 -7.29 -31.23
CA ASP A 712 0.20 -7.67 -32.48
C ASP A 712 -0.44 -6.45 -33.16
N ASP A 713 -1.37 -5.74 -32.51
CA ASP A 713 -2.04 -4.57 -33.09
C ASP A 713 -1.05 -3.43 -33.40
N ALA A 714 -0.04 -3.28 -32.55
CA ALA A 714 1.05 -2.31 -32.71
C ALA A 714 1.91 -2.60 -33.97
N ALA A 715 2.21 -3.87 -34.23
CA ALA A 715 2.97 -4.29 -35.40
C ALA A 715 2.10 -4.34 -36.67
N MET A 716 0.85 -4.79 -36.57
CA MET A 716 -0.11 -4.89 -37.68
C MET A 716 -0.49 -3.53 -38.27
N SER A 717 -0.54 -2.48 -37.46
CA SER A 717 -0.91 -1.14 -37.90
C SER A 717 0.26 -0.28 -38.44
N CYS A 718 1.47 -0.84 -38.51
CA CYS A 718 2.69 -0.10 -38.87
C CYS A 718 3.43 -0.69 -40.07
N GLU A 719 4.11 0.15 -40.85
CA GLU A 719 4.95 -0.24 -41.99
C GLU A 719 6.39 -0.60 -41.58
N GLY A 720 6.78 -0.26 -40.35
CA GLY A 720 8.11 -0.53 -39.79
C GLY A 720 8.07 -0.64 -38.26
N VAL A 721 9.00 -1.41 -37.70
CA VAL A 721 9.09 -1.63 -36.25
C VAL A 721 10.52 -1.39 -35.76
N PHE A 722 10.69 -0.44 -34.83
CA PHE A 722 11.92 -0.16 -34.12
C PHE A 722 11.90 -0.87 -32.77
N HIS A 723 12.58 -2.02 -32.69
CA HIS A 723 12.64 -2.82 -31.48
C HIS A 723 13.81 -2.39 -30.59
N ILE A 724 13.53 -1.44 -29.70
CA ILE A 724 14.46 -0.88 -28.72
C ILE A 724 14.28 -1.49 -27.32
N ALA A 725 13.06 -1.93 -27.00
CA ALA A 725 12.69 -2.41 -25.67
C ALA A 725 13.56 -3.60 -25.25
N SER A 726 14.01 -3.57 -24.00
CA SER A 726 14.79 -4.62 -23.36
C SER A 726 14.23 -4.84 -21.96
N PRO A 727 14.24 -6.07 -21.41
CA PRO A 727 13.77 -6.32 -20.06
C PRO A 727 14.52 -5.48 -19.03
N VAL A 728 13.81 -5.01 -18.00
CA VAL A 728 14.42 -4.32 -16.86
C VAL A 728 14.95 -5.37 -15.90
N ILE A 729 16.24 -5.65 -16.00
CA ILE A 729 16.95 -6.63 -15.17
C ILE A 729 17.06 -6.11 -13.74
N THR A 730 16.51 -6.84 -12.78
CA THR A 730 16.64 -6.57 -11.35
C THR A 730 17.78 -7.39 -10.74
N LYS A 731 18.33 -6.95 -9.60
CA LYS A 731 19.38 -7.70 -8.87
C LYS A 731 18.87 -9.01 -8.25
N THR A 732 17.57 -9.25 -8.28
CA THR A 732 16.87 -10.43 -7.74
C THR A 732 16.54 -11.49 -8.78
N ASP A 733 16.68 -11.19 -10.08
CA ASP A 733 16.36 -12.14 -11.14
C ASP A 733 17.41 -13.24 -11.26
N SER A 734 16.95 -14.48 -11.49
CA SER A 734 17.88 -15.58 -11.79
C SER A 734 18.53 -15.38 -13.17
N LYS A 735 19.76 -15.86 -13.33
CA LYS A 735 20.48 -15.85 -14.61
C LYS A 735 19.63 -16.40 -15.76
N ALA A 736 18.89 -17.50 -15.54
CA ALA A 736 18.03 -18.09 -16.56
C ALA A 736 16.90 -17.12 -16.93
N THR A 737 16.09 -16.72 -15.94
CA THR A 737 15.00 -15.74 -16.08
C THR A 737 15.42 -14.49 -16.85
N MET A 738 16.62 -13.97 -16.57
CA MET A 738 17.17 -12.77 -17.20
C MET A 738 17.55 -12.98 -18.67
N LEU A 739 18.11 -14.14 -19.03
CA LEU A 739 18.44 -14.49 -20.42
C LEU A 739 17.18 -14.82 -21.22
N ASP A 740 16.30 -15.65 -20.66
CA ASP A 740 15.04 -16.09 -21.27
C ASP A 740 14.14 -14.89 -21.56
N SER A 741 14.08 -13.91 -20.65
CA SER A 741 13.31 -12.67 -20.83
C SER A 741 13.80 -11.84 -22.01
N ALA A 742 15.13 -11.78 -22.26
CA ALA A 742 15.70 -11.03 -23.38
C ALA A 742 15.42 -11.73 -24.72
N ILE A 743 15.61 -13.05 -24.78
CA ILE A 743 15.36 -13.86 -25.98
C ILE A 743 13.86 -13.86 -26.32
N ASN A 744 13.01 -14.23 -25.35
CA ASN A 744 11.57 -14.35 -25.58
C ASN A 744 10.91 -13.00 -25.86
N GLY A 745 11.37 -11.91 -25.22
CA GLY A 745 10.89 -10.56 -25.51
C GLY A 745 11.14 -10.13 -26.96
N THR A 746 12.35 -10.35 -27.47
CA THR A 746 12.66 -10.06 -28.88
C THR A 746 11.93 -11.00 -29.84
N LEU A 747 11.80 -12.29 -29.51
CA LEU A 747 11.00 -13.23 -30.31
C LEU A 747 9.49 -12.96 -30.25
N ASN A 748 8.97 -12.32 -29.19
CA ASN A 748 7.57 -11.90 -29.08
C ASN A 748 7.27 -10.78 -30.10
N VAL A 749 8.08 -9.71 -30.08
CA VAL A 749 7.98 -8.61 -31.07
C VAL A 749 8.13 -9.14 -32.51
N LEU A 750 9.06 -10.05 -32.78
CA LEU A 750 9.22 -10.64 -34.11
C LEU A 750 8.08 -11.59 -34.52
N ARG A 751 7.45 -12.30 -33.57
CA ARG A 751 6.21 -13.07 -33.80
C ARG A 751 5.04 -12.16 -34.18
N SER A 752 4.92 -10.98 -33.59
CA SER A 752 3.95 -9.96 -34.01
C SER A 752 4.28 -9.38 -35.38
N CYS A 753 5.56 -9.04 -35.64
CA CYS A 753 6.04 -8.57 -36.94
C CYS A 753 5.69 -9.54 -38.09
N LYS A 754 5.90 -10.85 -37.87
CA LYS A 754 5.58 -11.92 -38.84
C LYS A 754 4.12 -11.92 -39.31
N LYS A 755 3.18 -11.45 -38.48
CA LYS A 755 1.74 -11.46 -38.80
C LYS A 755 1.37 -10.37 -39.82
N ASN A 756 2.18 -9.33 -39.96
CA ASN A 756 1.88 -8.17 -40.80
C ASN A 756 2.44 -8.32 -42.24
N PRO A 757 1.59 -8.46 -43.28
CA PRO A 757 2.05 -8.55 -44.67
C PRO A 757 2.50 -7.20 -45.28
N SER A 758 2.26 -6.08 -44.58
CA SER A 758 2.64 -4.72 -45.01
C SER A 758 3.94 -4.22 -44.36
N LEU A 759 4.57 -5.03 -43.50
CA LEU A 759 5.80 -4.70 -42.82
C LEU A 759 6.98 -4.64 -43.81
N LYS A 760 7.66 -3.50 -43.88
CA LYS A 760 8.81 -3.28 -44.77
C LYS A 760 10.13 -3.71 -44.13
N ARG A 761 10.35 -3.36 -42.86
CA ARG A 761 11.61 -3.62 -42.13
C ARG A 761 11.44 -3.57 -40.62
N VAL A 762 12.21 -4.39 -39.92
CA VAL A 762 12.46 -4.28 -38.47
C VAL A 762 13.87 -3.72 -38.24
N VAL A 763 13.99 -2.73 -37.36
CA VAL A 763 15.29 -2.22 -36.88
C VAL A 763 15.45 -2.58 -35.41
N LEU A 764 16.45 -3.40 -35.09
CA LEU A 764 16.73 -3.93 -33.75
C LEU A 764 17.85 -3.12 -33.06
N THR A 765 17.62 -2.66 -31.83
CA THR A 765 18.69 -2.11 -30.99
C THR A 765 19.40 -3.24 -30.22
N SER A 766 20.49 -3.74 -30.81
CA SER A 766 21.45 -4.60 -30.12
C SER A 766 22.43 -3.74 -29.29
N SER A 767 23.70 -4.15 -29.16
CA SER A 767 24.72 -3.43 -28.42
C SER A 767 26.12 -3.84 -28.89
N SER A 768 27.09 -2.92 -28.82
CA SER A 768 28.52 -3.23 -28.97
C SER A 768 29.04 -4.31 -27.99
N SER A 769 28.31 -4.60 -26.91
CA SER A 769 28.59 -5.74 -26.03
C SER A 769 28.46 -7.10 -26.72
N THR A 770 27.78 -7.19 -27.88
CA THR A 770 27.71 -8.41 -28.72
C THR A 770 28.89 -8.55 -29.69
N VAL A 771 29.84 -7.60 -29.69
CA VAL A 771 31.03 -7.56 -30.58
C VAL A 771 32.35 -7.62 -29.81
N ARG A 772 32.47 -6.85 -28.71
CA ARG A 772 33.76 -6.43 -28.13
C ARG A 772 34.35 -7.32 -27.03
N LEU A 773 33.56 -8.22 -26.44
CA LEU A 773 33.97 -8.94 -25.23
C LEU A 773 34.54 -10.30 -25.61
N LYS A 774 35.87 -10.39 -25.63
CA LYS A 774 36.67 -11.58 -25.96
C LYS A 774 37.87 -11.64 -25.01
N ASP A 775 38.52 -12.79 -24.92
CA ASP A 775 39.77 -12.92 -24.19
C ASP A 775 40.89 -12.08 -24.87
N ASP A 776 41.89 -11.64 -24.11
CA ASP A 776 43.06 -10.95 -24.67
C ASP A 776 43.85 -11.88 -25.60
N ALA A 777 43.76 -13.21 -25.41
CA ALA A 777 44.31 -14.20 -26.34
C ALA A 777 43.61 -14.20 -27.72
N ASP A 778 42.34 -13.78 -27.79
CA ASP A 778 41.54 -13.69 -29.02
C ASP A 778 41.59 -12.29 -29.69
N LEU A 779 42.22 -11.31 -29.03
CA LEU A 779 42.28 -9.91 -29.47
C LEU A 779 43.71 -9.51 -29.86
N PRO A 780 44.05 -9.44 -31.17
CA PRO A 780 45.35 -8.93 -31.58
C PRO A 780 45.52 -7.45 -31.15
N PRO A 781 46.74 -7.00 -30.80
CA PRO A 781 46.97 -5.60 -30.41
C PRO A 781 46.51 -4.61 -31.48
N ASN A 782 45.70 -3.62 -31.07
CA ASN A 782 45.02 -2.68 -31.96
C ASN A 782 43.98 -3.32 -32.91
N ALA A 783 43.26 -4.36 -32.44
CA ALA A 783 42.15 -4.96 -33.17
C ALA A 783 41.07 -3.93 -33.54
N LEU A 784 40.91 -3.67 -34.85
CA LEU A 784 39.76 -2.94 -35.38
C LEU A 784 38.57 -3.90 -35.52
N LEU A 785 37.58 -3.76 -34.65
CA LEU A 785 36.39 -4.62 -34.61
C LEU A 785 35.30 -4.09 -35.54
N ASP A 786 34.80 -4.94 -36.42
CA ASP A 786 33.71 -4.63 -37.36
C ASP A 786 32.45 -5.45 -37.06
N GLU A 787 31.43 -5.28 -37.90
CA GLU A 787 30.15 -5.98 -37.79
C GLU A 787 30.20 -7.50 -38.01
N THR A 788 31.34 -8.07 -38.42
CA THR A 788 31.54 -9.53 -38.48
C THR A 788 31.92 -10.12 -37.11
N SER A 789 32.49 -9.31 -36.21
CA SER A 789 32.93 -9.77 -34.89
C SER A 789 31.77 -10.03 -33.94
N TRP A 790 31.91 -11.11 -33.16
CA TRP A 790 31.01 -11.46 -32.07
C TRP A 790 31.79 -11.65 -30.76
N SER A 791 31.16 -11.32 -29.63
CA SER A 791 31.70 -11.58 -28.30
C SER A 791 31.77 -13.08 -27.98
N SER A 792 32.79 -13.47 -27.21
CA SER A 792 32.91 -14.83 -26.64
C SER A 792 31.95 -15.00 -25.47
N MET A 793 31.08 -16.01 -25.57
CA MET A 793 30.09 -16.34 -24.54
C MET A 793 30.78 -16.82 -23.26
N GLU A 794 31.80 -17.67 -23.42
CA GLU A 794 32.58 -18.27 -22.33
C GLU A 794 33.35 -17.19 -21.54
N PHE A 795 33.97 -16.23 -22.24
CA PHE A 795 34.62 -15.08 -21.62
C PHE A 795 33.63 -14.21 -20.83
N CYS A 796 32.49 -13.86 -21.44
CA CYS A 796 31.43 -13.10 -20.77
C CYS A 796 30.88 -13.84 -19.54
N GLU A 797 30.82 -15.18 -19.57
CA GLU A 797 30.35 -16.01 -18.46
C GLU A 797 31.36 -16.07 -17.32
N SER A 798 32.66 -16.23 -17.64
CA SER A 798 33.74 -16.21 -16.65
C SER A 798 33.81 -14.89 -15.87
N LEU A 799 33.50 -13.76 -16.53
CA LEU A 799 33.43 -12.42 -15.94
C LEU A 799 32.02 -12.02 -15.48
N GLN A 800 31.04 -12.93 -15.54
CA GLN A 800 29.64 -12.73 -15.11
C GLN A 800 28.94 -11.53 -15.76
N ILE A 801 29.31 -11.17 -17.01
CA ILE A 801 28.77 -10.05 -17.78
C ILE A 801 27.43 -10.44 -18.44
N TRP A 802 26.43 -10.76 -17.61
CA TRP A 802 25.17 -11.36 -18.05
C TRP A 802 24.41 -10.53 -19.09
N TYR A 803 24.47 -9.19 -19.03
CA TYR A 803 23.89 -8.30 -20.05
C TYR A 803 24.43 -8.56 -21.47
N ALA A 804 25.74 -8.83 -21.61
CA ALA A 804 26.35 -9.12 -22.90
C ALA A 804 25.89 -10.46 -23.46
N ILE A 805 25.76 -11.47 -22.60
CA ILE A 805 25.21 -12.79 -22.93
C ILE A 805 23.74 -12.63 -23.38
N ALA A 806 22.94 -11.89 -22.63
CA ALA A 806 21.53 -11.62 -22.95
C ALA A 806 21.35 -10.97 -24.33
N LYS A 807 22.05 -9.85 -24.59
CA LYS A 807 21.99 -9.17 -25.89
C LYS A 807 22.55 -10.04 -27.02
N THR A 808 23.61 -10.82 -26.78
CA THR A 808 24.20 -11.68 -27.82
C THR A 808 23.26 -12.84 -28.20
N LEU A 809 22.59 -13.46 -27.24
CA LEU A 809 21.62 -14.53 -27.51
C LEU A 809 20.34 -13.98 -28.17
N ALA A 810 19.82 -12.85 -27.67
CA ALA A 810 18.64 -12.21 -28.27
C ALA A 810 18.91 -11.75 -29.71
N GLU A 811 20.09 -11.21 -30.01
CA GLU A 811 20.45 -10.81 -31.38
C GLU A 811 20.60 -12.04 -32.30
N LYS A 812 21.21 -13.14 -31.84
CA LYS A 812 21.32 -14.39 -32.63
C LYS A 812 19.96 -15.00 -32.92
N ALA A 813 19.10 -15.13 -31.91
CA ALA A 813 17.73 -15.62 -32.06
C ALA A 813 16.89 -14.73 -33.00
N ALA A 814 17.11 -13.40 -32.98
CA ALA A 814 16.48 -12.47 -33.92
C ALA A 814 16.92 -12.73 -35.37
N TRP A 815 18.23 -12.92 -35.62
CA TRP A 815 18.74 -13.24 -36.95
C TRP A 815 18.25 -14.60 -37.48
N GLU A 816 18.18 -15.61 -36.62
CA GLU A 816 17.65 -16.94 -36.95
C GLU A 816 16.15 -16.85 -37.30
N PHE A 817 15.33 -16.27 -36.43
CA PHE A 817 13.90 -16.10 -36.66
C PHE A 817 13.59 -15.24 -37.89
N ALA A 818 14.30 -14.12 -38.09
CA ALA A 818 14.08 -13.26 -39.24
C ALA A 818 14.40 -13.96 -40.56
N LYS A 819 15.48 -14.76 -40.59
CA LYS A 819 15.88 -15.57 -41.74
C LYS A 819 14.87 -16.68 -42.06
N GLU A 820 14.35 -17.38 -41.06
CA GLU A 820 13.33 -18.42 -41.24
C GLU A 820 11.99 -17.86 -41.73
N ASN A 821 11.64 -16.64 -41.30
CA ASN A 821 10.33 -16.04 -41.53
C ASN A 821 10.34 -14.93 -42.60
N THR A 822 11.46 -14.77 -43.33
CA THR A 822 11.66 -13.79 -44.41
C THR A 822 11.38 -12.33 -44.00
N ILE A 823 11.77 -11.96 -42.77
CA ILE A 823 11.67 -10.59 -42.25
C ILE A 823 12.94 -9.84 -42.63
N ASP A 824 12.81 -8.66 -43.25
CA ASP A 824 13.94 -7.75 -43.42
C ASP A 824 14.32 -7.13 -42.06
N LEU A 825 15.49 -7.53 -41.56
CA LEU A 825 16.02 -7.16 -40.26
C LEU A 825 17.35 -6.42 -40.43
N VAL A 826 17.47 -5.28 -39.75
CA VAL A 826 18.72 -4.53 -39.61
C VAL A 826 18.98 -4.31 -38.12
N ALA A 827 20.23 -4.51 -37.67
CA ALA A 827 20.60 -4.30 -36.26
C ALA A 827 21.53 -3.10 -36.09
N VAL A 828 21.15 -2.17 -35.22
CA VAL A 828 22.04 -1.10 -34.72
C VAL A 828 22.74 -1.61 -33.47
N LEU A 829 24.04 -1.40 -33.38
CA LEU A 829 24.86 -1.77 -32.23
C LEU A 829 25.48 -0.50 -31.61
N PRO A 830 24.76 0.19 -30.70
CA PRO A 830 25.31 1.34 -29.99
C PRO A 830 26.47 0.97 -29.08
N THR A 831 27.39 1.90 -28.93
CA THR A 831 28.39 1.91 -27.87
C THR A 831 27.83 2.58 -26.61
N PHE A 832 28.67 3.13 -25.72
CA PHE A 832 28.18 3.78 -24.51
C PHE A 832 27.49 5.11 -24.88
N VAL A 833 26.17 5.14 -24.72
CA VAL A 833 25.32 6.25 -25.18
C VAL A 833 25.34 7.40 -24.18
N VAL A 834 25.70 8.60 -24.65
CA VAL A 834 25.81 9.84 -23.88
C VAL A 834 25.04 10.96 -24.60
N GLY A 835 24.54 11.95 -23.85
CA GLY A 835 23.81 13.11 -24.38
C GLY A 835 22.63 13.48 -23.47
N PRO A 836 21.69 14.32 -23.93
CA PRO A 836 20.63 14.84 -23.09
C PRO A 836 19.57 13.78 -22.75
N ASN A 837 19.09 13.77 -21.51
CA ASN A 837 17.90 13.00 -21.12
C ASN A 837 16.64 13.82 -21.44
N LEU A 838 15.64 13.22 -22.08
CA LEU A 838 14.33 13.86 -22.31
C LEU A 838 13.34 13.54 -21.18
N SER A 839 13.46 12.34 -20.58
CA SER A 839 12.66 11.92 -19.43
C SER A 839 13.14 12.59 -18.14
N LEU A 840 12.29 12.62 -17.11
CA LEU A 840 12.73 12.89 -15.74
C LEU A 840 13.50 11.69 -15.16
N GLU A 841 13.19 10.46 -15.57
CA GLU A 841 13.93 9.26 -15.17
C GLU A 841 15.20 9.09 -16.02
N LEU A 842 16.36 9.02 -15.39
CA LEU A 842 17.64 8.80 -16.07
C LEU A 842 17.76 7.36 -16.57
N GLY A 843 18.22 7.19 -17.82
CA GLY A 843 18.68 5.89 -18.32
C GLY A 843 19.94 5.39 -17.58
N PRO A 844 20.31 4.10 -17.72
CA PRO A 844 21.48 3.55 -17.02
C PRO A 844 22.78 4.30 -17.32
N THR A 845 23.13 4.52 -18.59
CA THR A 845 24.37 5.25 -18.95
C THR A 845 24.34 6.72 -18.53
N ALA A 846 23.18 7.37 -18.56
CA ALA A 846 23.00 8.73 -18.05
C ALA A 846 23.18 8.79 -16.51
N THR A 847 22.68 7.79 -15.78
CA THR A 847 22.90 7.63 -14.33
C THR A 847 24.38 7.41 -14.01
N ASP A 848 25.09 6.66 -14.86
CA ASP A 848 26.51 6.42 -14.69
C ASP A 848 27.34 7.69 -14.94
N VAL A 849 26.99 8.47 -15.98
CA VAL A 849 27.61 9.78 -16.28
C VAL A 849 27.36 10.79 -15.15
N LEU A 850 26.13 10.85 -14.61
CA LEU A 850 25.84 11.66 -13.43
C LEU A 850 26.71 11.24 -12.23
N GLY A 851 26.81 9.93 -11.97
CA GLY A 851 27.68 9.40 -10.91
C GLY A 851 29.13 9.85 -11.10
N LEU A 852 29.69 9.76 -12.31
CA LEU A 852 31.05 10.23 -12.59
C LEU A 852 31.22 11.73 -12.37
N PHE A 853 30.24 12.55 -12.76
CA PHE A 853 30.21 13.99 -12.48
C PHE A 853 30.07 14.31 -10.98
N GLN A 854 29.53 13.39 -10.18
CA GLN A 854 29.46 13.46 -8.72
C GLN A 854 30.66 12.79 -8.01
N GLY A 855 31.60 12.19 -8.77
CA GLY A 855 32.83 11.57 -8.25
C GLY A 855 32.76 10.04 -8.05
N GLU A 856 31.68 9.36 -8.44
CA GLU A 856 31.61 7.90 -8.44
C GLU A 856 32.54 7.30 -9.51
N THR A 857 33.49 6.47 -9.07
CA THR A 857 34.53 5.92 -9.95
C THR A 857 34.29 4.47 -10.39
N ALA A 858 33.53 3.70 -9.60
CA ALA A 858 33.50 2.24 -9.69
C ALA A 858 33.00 1.73 -11.05
N LYS A 859 31.98 2.38 -11.63
CA LYS A 859 31.39 1.94 -12.91
C LYS A 859 32.35 2.17 -14.08
N PHE A 860 32.93 3.37 -14.20
CA PHE A 860 33.92 3.67 -15.25
C PHE A 860 35.22 2.87 -15.09
N THR A 861 35.63 2.60 -13.84
CA THR A 861 36.71 1.64 -13.52
C THR A 861 36.43 0.24 -14.08
N MET A 862 35.17 -0.22 -14.00
CA MET A 862 34.70 -1.50 -14.56
C MET A 862 34.31 -1.44 -16.05
N TYR A 863 34.35 -0.25 -16.68
CA TYR A 863 34.19 -0.11 -18.14
C TYR A 863 35.54 -0.11 -18.87
N GLY A 864 36.59 0.44 -18.24
CA GLY A 864 37.94 0.47 -18.80
C GLY A 864 37.97 1.17 -20.17
N ARG A 865 38.48 0.49 -21.19
CA ARG A 865 38.40 0.97 -22.57
C ARG A 865 36.98 0.78 -23.13
N MET A 866 36.41 1.84 -23.68
CA MET A 866 35.00 1.89 -24.07
C MET A 866 34.77 2.79 -25.29
N GLY A 867 33.79 2.44 -26.13
CA GLY A 867 33.31 3.29 -27.22
C GLY A 867 32.22 4.25 -26.75
N TYR A 868 32.17 5.45 -27.30
CA TYR A 868 31.20 6.50 -26.93
C TYR A 868 30.46 7.01 -28.17
N VAL A 869 29.15 7.25 -28.03
CA VAL A 869 28.27 7.73 -29.10
C VAL A 869 27.20 8.68 -28.57
N HIS A 870 26.84 9.70 -29.35
CA HIS A 870 25.79 10.64 -28.98
C HIS A 870 24.41 9.98 -29.13
N ILE A 871 23.49 10.24 -28.20
CA ILE A 871 22.13 9.69 -28.26
C ILE A 871 21.37 10.09 -29.52
N ASP A 872 21.56 11.33 -29.96
CA ASP A 872 21.02 11.87 -31.22
C ASP A 872 21.58 11.14 -32.45
N ASP A 873 22.87 10.76 -32.43
CA ASP A 873 23.49 9.99 -33.51
C ASP A 873 22.93 8.56 -33.55
N VAL A 874 22.67 7.96 -32.37
CA VAL A 874 22.01 6.64 -32.28
C VAL A 874 20.59 6.71 -32.83
N ALA A 875 19.80 7.72 -32.47
CA ALA A 875 18.45 7.91 -33.00
C ALA A 875 18.47 8.12 -34.52
N SER A 876 19.32 9.01 -35.00
CA SER A 876 19.49 9.30 -36.43
C SER A 876 19.95 8.06 -37.23
N CYS A 877 20.85 7.24 -36.65
CA CYS A 877 21.28 5.97 -37.23
C CYS A 877 20.13 4.96 -37.39
N HIS A 878 19.18 4.89 -36.45
CA HIS A 878 18.00 4.01 -36.60
C HIS A 878 17.12 4.49 -37.77
N VAL A 879 16.85 5.79 -37.88
CA VAL A 879 16.05 6.35 -39.00
C VAL A 879 16.75 6.13 -40.34
N LEU A 880 18.05 6.43 -40.43
CA LEU A 880 18.85 6.25 -41.65
C LEU A 880 18.82 4.81 -42.17
N LEU A 881 18.95 3.82 -41.28
CA LEU A 881 18.91 2.40 -41.66
C LEU A 881 17.51 1.87 -41.95
N TYR A 882 16.46 2.54 -41.47
CA TYR A 882 15.08 2.25 -41.88
C TYR A 882 14.79 2.80 -43.30
N GLU A 883 15.17 4.06 -43.57
CA GLU A 883 14.92 4.71 -44.86
C GLU A 883 15.84 4.17 -45.99
N THR A 884 17.06 3.76 -45.67
CA THR A 884 18.04 3.27 -46.66
C THR A 884 17.70 1.85 -47.10
N ALA A 885 16.94 1.69 -48.20
CA ALA A 885 16.53 0.37 -48.71
C ALA A 885 17.68 -0.66 -48.87
N ALA A 886 18.89 -0.21 -49.25
CA ALA A 886 20.06 -1.08 -49.41
C ALA A 886 20.73 -1.53 -48.09
N ALA A 887 20.35 -0.95 -46.95
CA ALA A 887 20.95 -1.28 -45.67
C ALA A 887 20.55 -2.69 -45.21
N THR A 888 21.54 -3.56 -45.01
CA THR A 888 21.35 -4.95 -44.57
C THR A 888 22.31 -5.35 -43.44
N GLY A 889 21.89 -6.27 -42.57
CA GLY A 889 22.75 -6.84 -41.52
C GLY A 889 22.93 -5.95 -40.29
N ARG A 890 24.08 -6.09 -39.62
CA ARG A 890 24.47 -5.33 -38.41
C ARG A 890 25.15 -4.00 -38.80
N TYR A 891 25.13 -3.00 -37.92
CA TYR A 891 25.85 -1.71 -38.05
C TYR A 891 26.36 -1.24 -36.69
N ILE A 892 27.65 -0.92 -36.55
CA ILE A 892 28.20 -0.35 -35.31
C ILE A 892 27.97 1.16 -35.28
N CYS A 893 27.41 1.65 -34.16
CA CYS A 893 27.12 3.07 -33.92
C CYS A 893 28.04 3.59 -32.80
N ASN A 894 29.11 4.28 -33.21
CA ASN A 894 30.23 4.74 -32.38
C ASN A 894 30.82 6.03 -32.94
N SER A 895 31.22 6.97 -32.09
CA SER A 895 32.05 8.11 -32.51
C SER A 895 33.54 7.82 -32.31
N ALA A 896 33.94 7.45 -31.09
CA ALA A 896 35.33 7.17 -30.74
C ALA A 896 35.46 6.17 -29.58
N VAL A 897 36.54 5.38 -29.58
CA VAL A 897 36.94 4.53 -28.43
C VAL A 897 38.03 5.21 -27.62
N LEU A 898 37.81 5.33 -26.30
CA LEU A 898 38.74 5.95 -25.35
C LEU A 898 39.12 4.95 -24.24
N ASP A 899 40.32 5.10 -23.71
CA ASP A 899 40.66 4.55 -22.38
C ASP A 899 40.01 5.39 -21.27
N VAL A 900 39.67 4.76 -20.15
CA VAL A 900 39.07 5.43 -18.99
C VAL A 900 39.91 6.61 -18.49
N ASN A 901 41.24 6.52 -18.50
CA ASN A 901 42.12 7.61 -18.05
C ASN A 901 42.11 8.79 -19.02
N VAL A 902 42.03 8.53 -20.33
CA VAL A 902 41.89 9.57 -21.34
C VAL A 902 40.55 10.29 -21.18
N LEU A 903 39.46 9.55 -20.93
CA LEU A 903 38.15 10.14 -20.67
C LEU A 903 38.15 10.99 -19.39
N VAL A 904 38.53 10.44 -18.23
CA VAL A 904 38.42 11.19 -16.97
C VAL A 904 39.39 12.38 -16.91
N ALA A 905 40.56 12.30 -17.55
CA ALA A 905 41.45 13.46 -17.69
C ALA A 905 40.86 14.56 -18.59
N LEU A 906 40.13 14.19 -19.66
CA LEU A 906 39.39 15.13 -20.51
C LEU A 906 38.24 15.78 -19.73
N LEU A 907 37.43 14.98 -19.03
CA LEU A 907 36.26 15.48 -18.28
C LEU A 907 36.68 16.32 -17.08
N ALA A 908 37.69 15.92 -16.30
CA ALA A 908 38.23 16.70 -15.18
C ALA A 908 38.89 18.01 -15.63
N ARG A 909 39.32 18.11 -16.90
CA ARG A 909 39.79 19.36 -17.53
C ARG A 909 38.62 20.24 -17.96
N ARG A 910 37.54 19.65 -18.48
CA ARG A 910 36.38 20.36 -19.03
C ARG A 910 35.39 20.84 -17.96
N PHE A 911 35.23 20.07 -16.88
CA PHE A 911 34.32 20.33 -15.77
C PHE A 911 35.08 20.44 -14.43
N PRO A 912 35.95 21.45 -14.25
CA PRO A 912 36.81 21.59 -13.07
C PRO A 912 36.05 21.84 -11.75
N SER A 913 34.75 22.12 -11.81
CA SER A 913 33.85 22.22 -10.65
C SER A 913 33.33 20.87 -10.15
N CYS A 914 33.47 19.80 -10.95
CA CYS A 914 33.02 18.46 -10.61
C CYS A 914 34.18 17.65 -10.00
N PRO A 915 33.96 16.81 -8.96
CA PRO A 915 35.00 16.01 -8.30
C PRO A 915 35.48 14.79 -9.12
N ILE A 916 35.71 14.98 -10.42
CA ILE A 916 36.14 13.94 -11.37
C ILE A 916 37.64 13.65 -11.17
N PRO A 917 38.06 12.40 -10.88
CA PRO A 917 39.47 12.07 -10.75
C PRO A 917 40.23 12.20 -12.08
N LYS A 918 41.53 12.49 -12.02
CA LYS A 918 42.38 12.63 -13.23
C LYS A 918 42.89 11.29 -13.79
N SER A 919 42.64 10.20 -13.09
CA SER A 919 43.06 8.83 -13.44
C SER A 919 42.26 7.81 -12.64
N LEU A 920 41.92 6.67 -13.22
CA LEU A 920 41.26 5.54 -12.57
C LEU A 920 42.10 4.25 -12.74
N PRO A 921 42.07 3.31 -11.78
CA PRO A 921 42.83 2.06 -11.90
C PRO A 921 42.27 1.22 -13.07
N CYS A 922 43.15 0.66 -13.91
CA CYS A 922 42.71 -0.25 -14.95
C CYS A 922 42.53 -1.67 -14.38
N VAL A 923 41.33 -2.22 -14.48
CA VAL A 923 40.98 -3.56 -13.98
C VAL A 923 41.34 -4.67 -14.97
N TYR A 924 41.37 -4.37 -16.28
CA TYR A 924 41.45 -5.35 -17.37
C TYR A 924 42.73 -5.27 -18.22
N GLY A 925 43.79 -4.64 -17.71
CA GLY A 925 45.05 -4.49 -18.47
C GLY A 925 44.97 -3.51 -19.66
N GLU A 926 45.99 -3.52 -20.52
CA GLU A 926 46.08 -2.62 -21.68
C GLU A 926 45.25 -3.13 -22.87
N GLN A 927 43.92 -3.00 -22.78
CA GLN A 927 43.03 -3.21 -23.91
C GLN A 927 43.31 -2.18 -25.02
N THR A 928 43.41 -2.63 -26.27
CA THR A 928 43.82 -1.76 -27.41
C THR A 928 42.84 -1.72 -28.59
N TYR A 929 41.65 -2.34 -28.49
CA TYR A 929 40.71 -2.43 -29.61
C TYR A 929 40.13 -1.06 -30.06
N ASP A 930 39.61 -0.98 -31.28
CA ASP A 930 38.77 0.14 -31.76
C ASP A 930 37.58 -0.41 -32.58
N PHE A 931 36.64 0.44 -32.99
CA PHE A 931 35.47 0.05 -33.80
C PHE A 931 35.51 0.62 -35.21
N SER A 932 35.37 -0.25 -36.20
CA SER A 932 35.07 0.16 -37.57
C SER A 932 33.66 0.78 -37.62
N THR A 933 33.56 1.95 -38.23
CA THR A 933 32.30 2.64 -38.53
C THR A 933 32.16 2.98 -40.01
N ALA A 934 33.03 2.42 -40.86
CA ALA A 934 33.03 2.66 -42.30
C ALA A 934 31.65 2.37 -42.91
N LYS A 935 31.05 1.22 -42.56
CA LYS A 935 29.78 0.75 -43.11
C LYS A 935 28.60 1.70 -42.91
N VAL A 936 28.55 2.43 -41.80
CA VAL A 936 27.50 3.43 -41.52
C VAL A 936 27.87 4.82 -42.05
N ARG A 937 29.16 5.18 -42.05
CA ARG A 937 29.67 6.42 -42.67
C ARG A 937 29.51 6.42 -44.20
N GLU A 938 29.61 5.26 -44.85
CA GLU A 938 29.33 5.07 -46.28
C GLU A 938 27.87 5.37 -46.65
N LEU A 939 26.94 5.35 -45.69
CA LEU A 939 25.55 5.78 -45.86
C LEU A 939 25.34 7.28 -45.59
N GLY A 940 26.42 8.05 -45.38
CA GLY A 940 26.37 9.49 -45.11
C GLY A 940 26.25 9.86 -43.63
N MET A 941 26.44 8.91 -42.70
CA MET A 941 26.40 9.20 -41.26
C MET A 941 27.66 9.96 -40.79
N GLU A 942 27.45 11.14 -40.21
CA GLU A 942 28.47 11.86 -39.43
C GLU A 942 28.19 11.67 -37.92
N PHE A 943 29.22 11.79 -37.08
CA PHE A 943 29.14 11.56 -35.64
C PHE A 943 29.67 12.77 -34.87
N ARG A 944 28.98 13.13 -33.78
CA ARG A 944 29.33 14.23 -32.88
C ARG A 944 30.59 13.95 -32.07
N GLY A 945 31.21 15.00 -31.52
CA GLY A 945 32.43 14.87 -30.72
C GLY A 945 32.18 14.31 -29.32
N VAL A 946 33.14 13.59 -28.74
CA VAL A 946 33.01 13.13 -27.33
C VAL A 946 32.93 14.31 -26.36
N GLU A 947 33.61 15.42 -26.63
CA GLU A 947 33.50 16.62 -25.79
C GLU A 947 32.06 17.18 -25.78
N GLU A 948 31.45 17.28 -26.97
CA GLU A 948 30.06 17.73 -27.20
C GLU A 948 29.04 16.81 -26.48
N MET A 949 29.19 15.48 -26.58
CA MET A 949 28.33 14.52 -25.88
C MET A 949 28.24 14.76 -24.37
N PHE A 950 29.37 15.03 -23.73
CA PHE A 950 29.42 15.23 -22.29
C PHE A 950 29.03 16.66 -21.87
N ASP A 951 29.14 17.65 -22.77
CA ASP A 951 28.56 18.99 -22.57
C ASP A 951 27.02 18.91 -22.60
N ASP A 952 26.44 18.32 -23.65
CA ASP A 952 25.00 18.10 -23.81
C ASP A 952 24.39 17.32 -22.62
N ALA A 953 25.11 16.30 -22.12
CA ALA A 953 24.73 15.57 -20.92
C ALA A 953 24.85 16.42 -19.64
N MET A 954 25.91 17.22 -19.50
CA MET A 954 26.12 18.12 -18.35
C MET A 954 25.04 19.21 -18.26
N GLU A 955 24.70 19.84 -19.38
CA GLU A 955 23.63 20.85 -19.45
C GLU A 955 22.26 20.22 -19.17
N SER A 956 21.97 19.05 -19.73
CA SER A 956 20.74 18.31 -19.46
C SER A 956 20.59 17.92 -17.98
N LEU A 957 21.65 17.42 -17.34
CA LEU A 957 21.62 17.05 -15.93
C LEU A 957 21.42 18.27 -15.01
N LYS A 958 22.00 19.42 -15.36
CA LYS A 958 21.74 20.69 -14.67
C LYS A 958 20.31 21.19 -14.86
N ALA A 959 19.78 21.15 -16.08
CA ALA A 959 18.41 21.57 -16.40
C ALA A 959 17.35 20.75 -15.65
N HIS A 960 17.61 19.45 -15.44
CA HIS A 960 16.76 18.55 -14.64
C HIS A 960 17.05 18.60 -13.13
N GLY A 961 17.96 19.46 -12.65
CA GLY A 961 18.26 19.65 -11.23
C GLY A 961 19.14 18.58 -10.58
N TYR A 962 19.73 17.65 -11.36
CA TYR A 962 20.65 16.63 -10.85
C TYR A 962 22.05 17.16 -10.51
N LEU A 963 22.41 18.34 -11.01
CA LEU A 963 23.66 19.05 -10.75
C LEU A 963 23.39 20.54 -10.50
N PRO A 964 24.17 21.23 -9.65
CA PRO A 964 23.92 22.62 -9.31
C PRO A 964 24.16 23.58 -10.48
N ASN A 965 23.26 24.55 -10.63
CA ASN A 965 23.43 25.69 -11.51
C ASN A 965 24.33 26.75 -10.84
N ASN A 966 25.62 26.74 -11.18
CA ASN A 966 26.62 27.70 -10.68
C ASN A 966 26.48 29.11 -11.30
N ALA A 967 25.25 29.65 -11.36
CA ALA A 967 24.94 30.96 -11.93
C ALA A 967 25.11 32.14 -10.95
N HIS A 968 25.48 31.87 -9.70
CA HIS A 968 25.51 32.87 -8.60
C HIS A 968 26.81 32.83 -7.76
N GLN A 969 27.95 32.41 -8.32
CA GLN A 969 29.25 32.39 -7.60
C GLN A 969 30.27 33.46 -8.04
N ASP A 970 29.90 34.34 -8.98
CA ASP A 970 30.80 35.41 -9.44
C ASP A 970 30.57 36.78 -8.75
N ASP A 971 29.41 37.00 -8.08
CA ASP A 971 29.14 38.25 -7.33
C ASP A 971 29.92 38.33 -6.00
N ASP A 972 30.01 37.21 -5.25
CA ASP A 972 30.72 37.08 -3.96
C ASP A 972 32.26 37.26 -4.06
N ARG A 973 32.78 37.64 -5.24
CA ARG A 973 34.22 37.85 -5.49
C ARG A 973 34.66 39.30 -5.69
N MET A 974 33.75 40.28 -5.59
CA MET A 974 34.13 41.70 -5.68
C MET A 974 34.22 42.46 -4.34
N ASP A 975 33.75 41.90 -3.22
CA ASP A 975 33.71 42.62 -1.92
C ASP A 975 34.78 42.16 -0.90
N GLN A 976 35.86 41.53 -1.38
CA GLN A 976 37.05 41.16 -0.57
C GLN A 976 38.39 41.38 -1.30
N THR A 977 38.70 42.65 -1.61
CA THR A 977 40.06 43.10 -2.02
C THR A 977 40.40 44.47 -1.43
#